data_AF-A0A7Y5AF75-F1
#
_entry.id   AF-A0A7Y5AF75-F1
#
_cell.length_a   1.000
_cell.length_b   1.000
_cell.length_c   1.000
_cell.angle_alpha   90.00
_cell.angle_beta   90.00
_cell.angle_gamma   90.00
#
_symmetry.space_group_name_H-M   'P 1'
#
loop_
_entity.id
_entity.type
_entity.pdbx_description
1 polymer ?
#
loop_
_entity_poly.entity_id
_entity_poly.type
_entity_poly.pdbx_seq_one_letter_code
_entity_poly.pdbx_strand_id
1 'polypeptide(L)'
;MTTPQRFRVLDERLTALLPVAGSVENSLDQCLGQLFPGLGITARTLYFDTYNLLTLTGFHLFDGGTFKLPAGSRPSHAEHQALSLPVGFSSRIDRFCRTLRQELHARLAADWQARDATGLTRVVRLASLRSDQFEAEMRLRSTDQTLSSEHIQLLRTCLELPLPWQRRHLPLHSRPQLYRPLLTATEPNWRNHIPGLMVLTEHGAEGQLLDQHGKVGRTLLCSVAHGVEAFDSLAELHQELCERLEDPQQSEHLLALLATPEQKQRARQAEQLRYDWYPEELVQFQAFAIRDAQLARLTHAWHHSWKQGLQRNVEQLDRALADALDIRPQVGSVGPLATRYGLLLEKHLPNWLRTTSQQGVTHIMQALQQQVAAIQGAAAPGILTLGQFNQQHSLLNWVNERLQEYLQRDPGLDIHPRDIFVSVTVARQTGPLINPLPTAGATGYIPVASRPIVGDTIKFVRHTYRLDELALLNIAWFEVDYWLTAKVHLHDGEALPALTPSRVRQMVRRLNAGTGYQAYLRTQLLDSPEGEWRQWAHGELNRTRMNAEAVKGRYAGHFLLDTFEQGYGWASTVINAPDSQARPYFNNEQRVDVQQLLIQEQTLQGVLLLVSPLNSKRIVVYAPDAPDRRYWREYANARGLMRAIRNDQRLRNYVAQRLPRASRDNIEKLLVKGRLGSHVRQQTITGNLYHAAYRAEVHNLMAQADAATRSNEELLGTFSINVLRLLLDIVTLVLPQRQLMALAFGRMGISIWDGFEAFNEDDHEDALHHAIAALSHATEGLNTLAGSGMMRRVLRGMPRPPSVPLPSRYQARPAEAKIRYLIDGAHGEAVYEQASASSGLSLYYVKDLQGRYFNVSFDGSRWRATDPKQPLAYLKLPIKRRLDQTWVVDSPLLWYDGLPDLNQLLGACQPETRLTGSAIAAEPEVFETQGVPFLQLGSQQVNVRHHPLAGHYQLAIPEHMQTNVPIWAVLRRQEGQWRIRVRQPGRSSDWLTLPADYSASLGSSRSSR
;
A
#
# COMPACT_ATOMS: atom_id res chain seq x y z
N MET A 1 -30.38 14.15 -5.31
CA MET A 1 -28.93 14.13 -4.97
C MET A 1 -28.54 12.72 -4.60
N THR A 2 -27.45 12.20 -5.15
CA THR A 2 -26.89 10.92 -4.71
C THR A 2 -26.32 11.09 -3.29
N THR A 3 -26.29 10.03 -2.49
CA THR A 3 -25.86 10.10 -1.08
C THR A 3 -24.43 10.63 -0.88
N PRO A 4 -23.43 10.33 -1.76
CA PRO A 4 -22.10 10.95 -1.70
C PRO A 4 -22.10 12.47 -1.92
N GLN A 5 -23.00 12.98 -2.79
CA GLN A 5 -23.13 14.42 -3.01
C GLN A 5 -23.62 15.14 -1.75
N ARG A 6 -24.45 14.48 -0.91
CA ARG A 6 -24.93 15.06 0.35
C ARG A 6 -23.80 15.24 1.36
N PHE A 7 -22.92 14.23 1.53
CA PHE A 7 -21.76 14.35 2.43
C PHE A 7 -20.77 15.41 1.97
N ARG A 8 -20.52 15.53 0.66
CA ARG A 8 -19.69 16.61 0.12
C ARG A 8 -20.24 18.00 0.45
N VAL A 9 -21.55 18.20 0.29
CA VAL A 9 -22.19 19.48 0.65
C VAL A 9 -22.11 19.76 2.16
N LEU A 10 -22.22 18.73 2.99
CA LEU A 10 -22.05 18.88 4.45
C LEU A 10 -20.60 19.24 4.82
N ASP A 11 -19.60 18.67 4.15
CA ASP A 11 -18.18 19.00 4.35
C ASP A 11 -17.83 20.42 3.85
N GLU A 12 -18.44 20.87 2.75
CA GLU A 12 -18.31 22.25 2.28
C GLU A 12 -18.92 23.24 3.29
N ARG A 13 -20.10 22.92 3.85
CA ARG A 13 -20.72 23.69 4.95
C ARG A 13 -19.87 23.69 6.21
N LEU A 14 -19.29 22.55 6.59
CA LEU A 14 -18.36 22.45 7.72
C LEU A 14 -17.18 23.40 7.52
N THR A 15 -16.56 23.34 6.33
CA THR A 15 -15.40 24.19 5.99
C THR A 15 -15.73 25.68 6.09
N ALA A 16 -16.93 26.09 5.68
CA ALA A 16 -17.39 27.48 5.82
C ALA A 16 -17.71 27.90 7.27
N LEU A 17 -18.08 26.95 8.13
CA LEU A 17 -18.39 27.23 9.55
C LEU A 17 -17.14 27.32 10.42
N LEU A 18 -16.14 26.49 10.17
CA LEU A 18 -14.94 26.43 10.99
C LEU A 18 -14.20 27.78 10.97
N PRO A 19 -13.74 28.27 12.14
CA PRO A 19 -12.98 29.51 12.20
C PRO A 19 -11.65 29.33 11.46
N VAL A 20 -11.29 30.33 10.66
CA VAL A 20 -9.96 30.40 10.05
C VAL A 20 -9.05 31.08 11.06
N ALA A 21 -7.97 30.42 11.46
CA ALA A 21 -6.97 31.05 12.30
C ALA A 21 -6.45 32.31 11.61
N GLY A 22 -6.69 33.48 12.20
CA GLY A 22 -6.07 34.71 11.70
C GLY A 22 -4.56 34.60 11.85
N SER A 23 -3.80 34.74 10.76
CA SER A 23 -2.34 34.71 10.82
C SER A 23 -1.80 35.91 11.61
N VAL A 24 -0.64 35.71 12.24
CA VAL A 24 0.14 36.79 12.87
C VAL A 24 0.47 37.85 11.83
N GLU A 25 0.82 37.43 10.61
CA GLU A 25 1.03 38.34 9.47
C GLU A 25 -0.20 39.21 9.18
N ASN A 26 -1.38 38.63 9.00
CA ASN A 26 -2.60 39.40 8.72
C ASN A 26 -2.96 40.35 9.88
N SER A 27 -2.67 39.96 11.11
CA SER A 27 -2.92 40.78 12.29
C SER A 27 -1.95 41.97 12.35
N LEU A 28 -0.69 41.75 11.96
CA LEU A 28 0.31 42.80 11.81
C LEU A 28 -0.06 43.76 10.66
N ASP A 29 -0.55 43.23 9.54
CA ASP A 29 -1.03 44.03 8.41
C ASP A 29 -2.24 44.91 8.79
N GLN A 30 -3.17 44.39 9.59
CA GLN A 30 -4.27 45.19 10.14
C GLN A 30 -3.77 46.31 11.05
N CYS A 31 -2.77 46.04 11.89
CA CYS A 31 -2.12 47.05 12.71
C CYS A 31 -1.44 48.13 11.84
N LEU A 32 -0.80 47.71 10.74
CA LEU A 32 -0.21 48.64 9.77
C LEU A 32 -1.26 49.46 9.01
N GLY A 33 -2.40 48.87 8.62
CA GLY A 33 -3.48 49.61 7.98
C GLY A 33 -4.06 50.73 8.84
N GLN A 34 -4.01 50.59 10.17
CA GLN A 34 -4.37 51.66 11.10
C GLN A 34 -3.29 52.75 11.24
N LEU A 35 -2.02 52.37 11.07
CA LEU A 35 -0.88 53.29 11.08
C LEU A 35 -0.73 54.05 9.76
N PHE A 36 -1.10 53.42 8.65
CA PHE A 36 -0.98 53.90 7.27
C PHE A 36 -2.31 53.76 6.52
N PRO A 37 -3.34 54.53 6.91
CA PRO A 37 -4.67 54.42 6.31
C PRO A 37 -4.62 54.73 4.81
N GLY A 38 -5.15 53.81 3.99
CA GLY A 38 -5.28 53.99 2.53
C GLY A 38 -4.02 53.73 1.69
N LEU A 39 -2.89 53.37 2.30
CA LEU A 39 -1.61 53.18 1.60
C LEU A 39 -1.29 51.72 1.23
N GLY A 40 -2.14 50.75 1.59
CA GLY A 40 -1.97 49.34 1.19
C GLY A 40 -0.68 48.66 1.69
N ILE A 41 0.02 49.24 2.68
CA ILE A 41 1.30 48.76 3.18
C ILE A 41 1.11 47.49 4.03
N THR A 42 1.91 46.45 3.76
CA THR A 42 1.93 45.20 4.53
C THR A 42 3.28 44.97 5.19
N ALA A 43 3.33 44.04 6.13
CA ALA A 43 4.53 43.66 6.87
C ALA A 43 5.62 43.07 5.98
N ARG A 44 5.24 42.53 4.81
CA ARG A 44 6.17 42.03 3.80
C ARG A 44 6.72 43.13 2.90
N THR A 45 5.92 44.15 2.62
CA THR A 45 6.30 45.20 1.66
C THR A 45 7.01 46.38 2.34
N LEU A 46 6.91 46.51 3.66
CA LEU A 46 7.65 47.51 4.45
C LEU A 46 9.03 46.98 4.85
N TYR A 47 10.08 47.60 4.31
CA TYR A 47 11.47 47.22 4.56
C TYR A 47 12.23 48.24 5.40
N PHE A 48 13.18 47.74 6.19
CA PHE A 48 14.18 48.49 6.94
C PHE A 48 15.53 47.86 6.62
N ASP A 49 16.29 48.52 5.76
CA ASP A 49 17.52 47.99 5.15
C ASP A 49 17.28 46.66 4.43
N THR A 50 17.81 45.54 4.94
CA THR A 50 17.70 44.21 4.33
C THR A 50 16.54 43.37 4.88
N TYR A 51 15.86 43.82 5.93
CA TYR A 51 14.80 43.06 6.59
C TYR A 51 13.43 43.71 6.36
N ASN A 52 12.43 42.89 6.07
CA ASN A 52 11.03 43.35 6.13
C ASN A 52 10.54 43.39 7.59
N LEU A 53 9.46 44.13 7.83
CA LEU A 53 8.89 44.27 9.18
C LEU A 53 8.48 42.91 9.77
N LEU A 54 7.99 41.99 8.95
CA LEU A 54 7.60 40.64 9.40
C LEU A 54 8.80 39.90 10.04
N THR A 55 9.99 40.01 9.44
CA THR A 55 11.22 39.40 9.94
C THR A 55 11.68 40.06 11.24
N LEU A 56 11.66 41.39 11.29
CA LEU A 56 12.01 42.15 12.50
C LEU A 56 11.06 41.84 13.66
N THR A 57 9.77 41.63 13.35
CA THR A 57 8.77 41.22 14.34
C THR A 57 9.08 39.82 14.88
N GLY A 58 9.46 38.87 14.01
CA GLY A 58 9.88 37.53 14.44
C GLY A 58 11.09 37.56 15.37
N PHE A 59 12.12 38.35 15.05
CA PHE A 59 13.27 38.54 15.92
C PHE A 59 12.86 39.12 17.28
N HIS A 60 11.98 40.12 17.28
CA HIS A 60 11.51 40.74 18.52
C HIS A 60 10.68 39.78 19.39
N LEU A 61 9.82 38.98 18.78
CA LEU A 61 9.05 37.94 19.49
C LEU A 61 9.98 36.89 20.13
N PHE A 62 11.13 36.61 19.51
CA PHE A 62 12.12 35.70 20.06
C PHE A 62 12.92 36.32 21.22
N ASP A 63 13.40 37.57 21.06
CA ASP A 63 14.29 38.24 22.02
C ASP A 63 13.56 38.75 23.28
N GLY A 64 12.25 39.03 23.20
CA GLY A 64 11.42 39.41 24.36
C GLY A 64 11.69 40.80 24.96
N GLY A 65 12.49 41.64 24.29
CA GLY A 65 12.88 42.99 24.73
C GLY A 65 11.84 44.09 24.44
N THR A 66 12.31 45.31 24.17
CA THR A 66 11.51 46.41 23.59
C THR A 66 11.74 46.49 22.08
N PHE A 67 10.69 46.63 21.26
CA PHE A 67 10.84 46.64 19.80
C PHE A 67 11.70 47.83 19.36
N LYS A 68 12.78 47.54 18.63
CA LYS A 68 13.71 48.54 18.10
C LYS A 68 13.96 48.26 16.62
N LEU A 69 13.98 49.32 15.83
CA LEU A 69 14.42 49.26 14.45
C LEU A 69 15.95 49.18 14.39
N PRO A 70 16.54 48.59 13.34
CA PRO A 70 17.98 48.62 13.14
C PRO A 70 18.50 50.07 13.13
N ALA A 71 19.62 50.31 13.80
CA ALA A 71 20.16 51.66 13.97
C ALA A 71 20.53 52.27 12.61
N GLY A 72 19.99 53.44 12.28
CA GLY A 72 20.23 54.13 11.02
C GLY A 72 19.34 53.67 9.85
N SER A 73 18.48 52.67 10.04
CA SER A 73 17.58 52.18 9.00
C SER A 73 16.53 53.21 8.59
N ARG A 74 16.24 53.29 7.29
CA ARG A 74 15.15 54.11 6.74
C ARG A 74 14.03 53.20 6.23
N PRO A 75 12.75 53.54 6.47
CA PRO A 75 11.66 52.78 5.89
C PRO A 75 11.69 52.88 4.37
N SER A 76 11.50 51.77 3.68
CA SER A 76 11.36 51.72 2.22
C SER A 76 10.17 50.86 1.80
N HIS A 77 9.51 51.29 0.74
CA HIS A 77 8.37 50.61 0.12
C HIS A 77 8.43 50.82 -1.40
N ALA A 78 8.15 49.78 -2.19
CA ALA A 78 8.32 49.81 -3.64
C ALA A 78 7.51 50.93 -4.33
N GLU A 79 6.29 51.17 -3.86
CA GLU A 79 5.36 52.15 -4.45
C GLU A 79 5.41 53.53 -3.77
N HIS A 80 6.09 53.66 -2.63
CA HIS A 80 6.12 54.87 -1.82
C HIS A 80 7.56 55.21 -1.40
N GLN A 81 8.29 55.89 -2.29
CA GLN A 81 9.72 56.20 -2.12
C GLN A 81 10.03 57.20 -0.99
N ALA A 82 9.04 57.97 -0.52
CA ALA A 82 9.19 58.96 0.54
C ALA A 82 8.28 58.65 1.75
N LEU A 83 8.32 57.41 2.25
CA LEU A 83 7.52 56.99 3.40
C LEU A 83 8.10 57.53 4.72
N SER A 84 7.31 58.27 5.49
CA SER A 84 7.65 58.66 6.87
C SER A 84 6.94 57.77 7.89
N LEU A 85 7.63 57.37 8.95
CA LEU A 85 7.01 56.57 10.02
C LEU A 85 6.09 57.46 10.88
N PRO A 86 4.87 57.01 11.18
CA PRO A 86 4.01 57.68 12.14
C PRO A 86 4.64 57.76 13.53
N VAL A 87 4.32 58.83 14.27
CA VAL A 87 4.77 59.00 15.66
C VAL A 87 4.29 57.82 16.50
N GLY A 88 5.21 57.16 17.20
CA GLY A 88 4.93 56.00 18.04
C GLY A 88 4.86 54.66 17.31
N PHE A 89 5.28 54.56 16.04
CA PHE A 89 5.34 53.30 15.28
C PHE A 89 5.92 52.13 16.10
N SER A 90 7.16 52.26 16.58
CA SER A 90 7.84 51.20 17.35
C SER A 90 7.09 50.80 18.62
N SER A 91 6.46 51.77 19.30
CA SER A 91 5.65 51.51 20.51
C SER A 91 4.36 50.74 20.20
N ARG A 92 3.78 50.93 19.01
CA ARG A 92 2.60 50.17 18.57
C ARG A 92 2.97 48.74 18.19
N ILE A 93 4.09 48.55 17.49
CA ILE A 93 4.60 47.21 17.16
C ILE A 93 5.00 46.45 18.43
N ASP A 94 5.63 47.11 19.41
CA ASP A 94 5.93 46.51 20.72
C ASP A 94 4.66 46.06 21.45
N ARG A 95 3.63 46.91 21.48
CA ARG A 95 2.33 46.58 22.07
C ARG A 95 1.67 45.39 21.37
N PHE A 96 1.68 45.38 20.04
CA PHE A 96 1.18 44.26 19.24
C PHE A 96 1.87 42.96 19.65
N CYS A 97 3.21 42.94 19.71
CA CYS A 97 3.96 41.73 20.08
C CYS A 97 3.62 41.23 21.49
N ARG A 98 3.42 42.14 22.46
CA ARG A 98 3.04 41.78 23.84
C ARG A 98 1.61 41.25 23.97
N THR A 99 0.70 41.73 23.12
CA THR A 99 -0.74 41.39 23.20
C THR A 99 -1.15 40.30 22.21
N LEU A 100 -0.28 39.94 21.26
CA LEU A 100 -0.53 38.98 20.17
C LEU A 100 -1.21 37.70 20.63
N ARG A 101 -0.70 37.05 21.68
CA ARG A 101 -1.31 35.83 22.23
C ARG A 101 -2.76 36.07 22.66
N GLN A 102 -3.00 37.13 23.43
CA GLN A 102 -4.33 37.47 23.94
C GLN A 102 -5.28 37.80 22.79
N GLU A 103 -4.81 38.55 21.78
CA GLU A 103 -5.58 38.89 20.60
C GLU A 103 -5.96 37.67 19.77
N LEU A 104 -5.04 36.72 19.56
CA LEU A 104 -5.33 35.46 18.85
C LEU A 104 -6.39 34.63 19.57
N HIS A 105 -6.29 34.48 20.90
CA HIS A 105 -7.31 33.78 21.69
C HIS A 105 -8.66 34.51 21.69
N ALA A 106 -8.66 35.83 21.83
CA ALA A 106 -9.87 36.64 21.81
C ALA A 106 -10.57 36.56 20.44
N ARG A 107 -9.81 36.57 19.35
CA ARG A 107 -10.33 36.45 17.98
C ARG A 107 -10.96 35.08 17.74
N LEU A 108 -10.27 34.00 18.10
CA LEU A 108 -10.83 32.64 17.98
C LEU A 108 -12.13 32.48 18.79
N ALA A 109 -12.18 33.04 20.01
CA ALA A 109 -13.38 33.05 20.82
C ALA A 109 -14.51 33.88 20.20
N ALA A 110 -14.20 35.07 19.66
CA ALA A 110 -15.14 35.93 18.98
C ALA A 110 -15.70 35.29 17.70
N ASP A 111 -14.87 34.58 16.92
CA ASP A 111 -15.30 33.86 15.73
C ASP A 111 -16.32 32.77 16.07
N TRP A 112 -16.09 32.00 17.13
CA TRP A 112 -17.05 31.00 17.60
C TRP A 112 -18.37 31.61 18.10
N GLN A 113 -18.32 32.84 18.64
CA GLN A 113 -19.49 33.60 19.08
C GLN A 113 -20.15 34.39 17.95
N ALA A 114 -19.52 34.51 16.79
CA ALA A 114 -20.05 35.26 15.65
C ALA A 114 -21.41 34.70 15.25
N ARG A 115 -22.37 35.61 15.07
CA ARG A 115 -23.76 35.29 14.73
C ARG A 115 -23.98 35.46 13.24
N ASP A 116 -24.80 34.59 12.67
CA ASP A 116 -25.26 34.74 11.29
C ASP A 116 -26.47 35.69 11.18
N ALA A 117 -27.03 35.82 9.98
CA ALA A 117 -28.21 36.64 9.72
C ALA A 117 -29.46 36.21 10.52
N THR A 118 -29.49 34.97 11.04
CA THR A 118 -30.57 34.44 11.88
C THR A 118 -30.28 34.61 13.38
N GLY A 119 -29.14 35.19 13.74
CA GLY A 119 -28.73 35.41 15.12
C GLY A 119 -28.10 34.18 15.80
N LEU A 120 -27.89 33.08 15.08
CA LEU A 120 -27.31 31.85 15.63
C LEU A 120 -25.78 31.93 15.64
N THR A 121 -25.17 31.55 16.77
CA THR A 121 -23.71 31.47 16.88
C THR A 121 -23.16 30.33 16.05
N ARG A 122 -21.89 30.41 15.64
CA ARG A 122 -21.23 29.33 14.88
C ARG A 122 -21.27 27.97 15.61
N VAL A 123 -21.17 27.96 16.94
CA VAL A 123 -21.26 26.72 17.73
C VAL A 123 -22.64 26.07 17.61
N VAL A 124 -23.73 26.86 17.65
CA VAL A 124 -25.10 26.33 17.48
C VAL A 124 -25.30 25.83 16.04
N ARG A 125 -24.78 26.55 15.06
CA ARG A 125 -24.81 26.12 13.65
C ARG A 125 -24.01 24.83 13.43
N LEU A 126 -22.88 24.65 14.13
CA LEU A 126 -22.12 23.41 14.12
C LEU A 126 -22.93 22.25 14.72
N ALA A 127 -23.64 22.47 15.84
CA ALA A 127 -24.53 21.46 16.41
C ALA A 127 -25.65 21.05 15.43
N SER A 128 -26.25 22.02 14.74
CA SER A 128 -27.23 21.74 13.66
C SER A 128 -26.60 20.94 12.52
N LEU A 129 -25.39 21.28 12.08
CA LEU A 129 -24.69 20.54 11.04
C LEU A 129 -24.37 19.10 11.49
N ARG A 130 -24.01 18.89 12.76
CA ARG A 130 -23.80 17.54 13.33
C ARG A 130 -25.08 16.72 13.31
N SER A 131 -26.23 17.34 13.58
CA SER A 131 -27.53 16.67 13.45
C SER A 131 -27.79 16.24 12.00
N ASP A 132 -27.57 17.13 11.03
CA ASP A 132 -27.71 16.82 9.59
C ASP A 132 -26.78 15.68 9.14
N GLN A 133 -25.56 15.63 9.68
CA GLN A 133 -24.60 14.55 9.42
C GLN A 133 -25.09 13.20 9.98
N PHE A 134 -25.62 13.16 11.20
CA PHE A 134 -26.20 11.93 11.76
C PHE A 134 -27.42 11.46 10.97
N GLU A 135 -28.29 12.38 10.55
CA GLU A 135 -29.46 12.02 9.74
C GLU A 135 -29.04 11.45 8.37
N ALA A 136 -28.05 12.06 7.72
CA ALA A 136 -27.50 11.58 6.46
C ALA A 136 -26.86 10.18 6.62
N GLU A 137 -26.10 9.96 7.70
CA GLU A 137 -25.48 8.67 8.01
C GLU A 137 -26.53 7.59 8.30
N MET A 138 -27.53 7.86 9.15
CA MET A 138 -28.61 6.91 9.43
C MET A 138 -29.35 6.50 8.16
N ARG A 139 -29.69 7.45 7.29
CA ARG A 139 -30.40 7.17 6.04
C ARG A 139 -29.56 6.33 5.09
N LEU A 140 -28.27 6.65 4.98
CA LEU A 140 -27.33 5.88 4.17
C LEU A 140 -27.22 4.44 4.68
N ARG A 141 -26.95 4.27 5.98
CA ARG A 141 -26.72 2.95 6.57
C ARG A 141 -27.98 2.11 6.70
N SER A 142 -29.16 2.74 6.75
CA SER A 142 -30.45 2.05 6.57
C SER A 142 -30.57 1.47 5.17
N THR A 143 -30.15 2.22 4.14
CA THR A 143 -30.21 1.76 2.73
C THR A 143 -29.22 0.62 2.50
N ASP A 144 -28.01 0.73 3.07
CA ASP A 144 -26.98 -0.31 3.02
C ASP A 144 -27.30 -1.54 3.90
N GLN A 145 -28.30 -1.44 4.78
CA GLN A 145 -28.62 -2.40 5.85
C GLN A 145 -27.39 -2.72 6.74
N THR A 146 -26.59 -1.71 7.06
CA THR A 146 -25.42 -1.81 7.96
C THR A 146 -25.67 -1.21 9.34
N LEU A 147 -26.89 -0.71 9.57
CA LEU A 147 -27.38 -0.25 10.87
C LEU A 147 -28.83 -0.74 11.02
N SER A 148 -29.14 -1.41 12.12
CA SER A 148 -30.48 -1.99 12.33
C SER A 148 -31.53 -0.91 12.59
N SER A 149 -32.80 -1.23 12.36
CA SER A 149 -33.92 -0.33 12.60
C SER A 149 -34.02 0.14 14.05
N GLU A 150 -33.68 -0.72 15.01
CA GLU A 150 -33.73 -0.40 16.44
C GLU A 150 -32.65 0.59 16.84
N HIS A 151 -31.44 0.43 16.30
CA HIS A 151 -30.35 1.40 16.48
C HIS A 151 -30.67 2.75 15.83
N ILE A 152 -31.28 2.75 14.63
CA ILE A 152 -31.74 3.99 13.99
C ILE A 152 -32.79 4.69 14.86
N GLN A 153 -33.77 3.93 15.39
CA GLN A 153 -34.81 4.49 16.24
C GLN A 153 -34.24 5.05 17.54
N LEU A 154 -33.26 4.38 18.14
CA LEU A 154 -32.54 4.82 19.33
C LEU A 154 -31.90 6.20 19.11
N LEU A 155 -31.09 6.34 18.05
CA LEU A 155 -30.43 7.62 17.74
C LEU A 155 -31.45 8.69 17.35
N ARG A 156 -32.44 8.37 16.52
CA ARG A 156 -33.49 9.31 16.12
C ARG A 156 -34.27 9.85 17.32
N THR A 157 -34.62 9.00 18.27
CA THR A 157 -35.31 9.41 19.51
C THR A 157 -34.46 10.41 20.30
N CYS A 158 -33.14 10.19 20.39
CA CYS A 158 -32.24 11.12 21.07
C CYS A 158 -31.99 12.43 20.29
N LEU A 159 -32.24 12.48 18.98
CA LEU A 159 -32.13 13.71 18.18
C LEU A 159 -33.45 14.52 18.21
N GLU A 160 -34.60 13.85 18.18
CA GLU A 160 -35.93 14.49 18.23
C GLU A 160 -36.31 14.92 19.66
N LEU A 161 -35.89 14.14 20.66
CA LEU A 161 -36.10 14.38 22.10
C LEU A 161 -34.74 14.46 22.81
N PRO A 162 -33.97 15.55 22.59
CA PRO A 162 -32.59 15.66 23.05
C PRO A 162 -32.44 15.60 24.58
N LEU A 163 -33.39 16.16 25.32
CA LEU A 163 -33.29 16.27 26.77
C LEU A 163 -33.96 15.09 27.49
N PRO A 164 -33.39 14.58 28.60
CA PRO A 164 -33.96 13.44 29.34
C PRO A 164 -35.41 13.64 29.77
N TRP A 165 -35.77 14.86 30.20
CA TRP A 165 -37.15 15.16 30.63
C TRP A 165 -38.17 15.03 29.49
N GLN A 166 -37.75 15.28 28.24
CA GLN A 166 -38.60 15.11 27.06
C GLN A 166 -38.91 13.63 26.81
N ARG A 167 -38.02 12.72 27.21
CA ARG A 167 -38.15 11.27 27.02
C ARG A 167 -38.95 10.56 28.12
N ARG A 168 -39.39 11.28 29.16
CA ARG A 168 -40.11 10.69 30.31
C ARG A 168 -41.48 10.10 29.96
N HIS A 169 -42.09 10.55 28.86
CA HIS A 169 -43.33 9.96 28.36
C HIS A 169 -43.13 8.58 27.73
N LEU A 170 -41.88 8.20 27.39
CA LEU A 170 -41.56 6.90 26.82
C LEU A 170 -41.53 5.82 27.92
N PRO A 171 -41.89 4.56 27.58
CA PRO A 171 -41.77 3.43 28.49
C PRO A 171 -40.35 3.25 29.05
N LEU A 172 -40.22 2.84 30.32
CA LEU A 172 -38.92 2.71 31.00
C LEU A 172 -37.93 1.79 30.27
N HIS A 173 -38.43 0.72 29.63
CA HIS A 173 -37.64 -0.27 28.91
C HIS A 173 -37.21 0.18 27.50
N SER A 174 -37.68 1.35 27.04
CA SER A 174 -37.34 1.94 25.75
C SER A 174 -37.03 3.43 25.89
N ARG A 175 -36.53 3.83 27.07
CA ARG A 175 -36.22 5.22 27.40
C ARG A 175 -34.70 5.42 27.34
N PRO A 176 -34.19 6.00 26.25
CA PRO A 176 -32.76 6.04 26.07
C PRO A 176 -32.07 7.07 26.95
N GLN A 177 -30.85 6.75 27.34
CA GLN A 177 -29.99 7.58 28.19
C GLN A 177 -28.63 7.85 27.53
N LEU A 178 -28.05 9.00 27.84
CA LEU A 178 -26.77 9.46 27.31
C LEU A 178 -25.69 9.35 28.38
N TYR A 179 -24.51 8.87 27.98
CA TYR A 179 -23.35 8.73 28.85
C TYR A 179 -22.05 9.17 28.18
N ARG A 180 -21.16 9.77 28.96
CA ARG A 180 -19.81 10.15 28.53
C ARG A 180 -18.80 9.12 29.03
N PRO A 181 -17.93 8.57 28.17
CA PRO A 181 -16.81 7.75 28.61
C PRO A 181 -15.91 8.54 29.57
N LEU A 182 -15.68 7.98 30.76
CA LEU A 182 -14.90 8.57 31.84
C LEU A 182 -13.69 7.66 32.13
N LEU A 183 -12.50 8.23 32.00
CA LEU A 183 -11.24 7.55 32.30
C LEU A 183 -10.69 8.03 33.64
N THR A 184 -10.16 7.11 34.44
CA THR A 184 -9.49 7.41 35.71
C THR A 184 -8.17 6.66 35.87
N ALA A 185 -7.20 7.30 36.50
CA ALA A 185 -5.93 6.72 36.95
C ALA A 185 -5.62 7.23 38.36
N THR A 186 -4.95 6.42 39.18
CA THR A 186 -4.70 6.72 40.60
C THR A 186 -3.36 7.42 40.82
N GLU A 187 -2.33 7.12 40.03
CA GLU A 187 -0.99 7.73 40.15
C GLU A 187 -0.38 8.15 38.80
N PRO A 188 -0.22 9.46 38.52
CA PRO A 188 -0.82 10.57 39.27
C PRO A 188 -2.35 10.55 39.13
N ASN A 189 -3.05 10.97 40.19
CA ASN A 189 -4.51 11.04 40.17
C ASN A 189 -4.99 11.87 38.98
N TRP A 190 -5.71 11.22 38.07
CA TRP A 190 -6.16 11.80 36.82
C TRP A 190 -7.54 11.29 36.50
N ARG A 191 -8.44 12.21 36.17
CA ARG A 191 -9.82 11.91 35.80
C ARG A 191 -10.22 12.81 34.65
N ASN A 192 -10.63 12.23 33.53
CA ASN A 192 -11.08 13.00 32.38
C ASN A 192 -12.09 12.24 31.52
N HIS A 193 -12.99 12.99 30.87
CA HIS A 193 -13.88 12.44 29.86
C HIS A 193 -13.15 12.35 28.52
N ILE A 194 -13.58 11.42 27.66
CA ILE A 194 -13.10 11.38 26.27
C ILE A 194 -13.95 12.38 25.44
N PRO A 195 -13.38 13.52 24.98
CA PRO A 195 -14.19 14.56 24.34
C PRO A 195 -14.73 14.10 22.99
N GLY A 196 -15.97 14.50 22.67
CA GLY A 196 -16.62 14.19 21.40
C GLY A 196 -17.16 12.76 21.26
N LEU A 197 -17.02 11.92 22.28
CA LEU A 197 -17.63 10.59 22.34
C LEU A 197 -18.85 10.62 23.26
N MET A 198 -19.95 10.03 22.82
CA MET A 198 -21.15 9.80 23.62
C MET A 198 -21.62 8.36 23.42
N VAL A 199 -22.06 7.74 24.49
CA VAL A 199 -22.70 6.42 24.49
C VAL A 199 -24.19 6.61 24.70
N LEU A 200 -25.00 6.12 23.76
CA LEU A 200 -26.44 6.02 23.89
C LEU A 200 -26.78 4.60 24.32
N THR A 201 -27.74 4.48 25.23
CA THR A 201 -28.24 3.20 25.73
C THR A 201 -29.74 3.10 25.46
N GLU A 202 -30.23 1.90 25.20
CA GLU A 202 -31.66 1.64 24.92
C GLU A 202 -32.55 1.94 26.14
N HIS A 203 -32.07 1.61 27.34
CA HIS A 203 -32.72 1.92 28.60
C HIS A 203 -31.72 2.12 29.75
N GLY A 204 -32.11 2.85 30.79
CA GLY A 204 -31.26 3.06 31.97
C GLY A 204 -31.85 4.06 32.96
N ALA A 205 -31.29 4.12 34.16
CA ALA A 205 -31.69 5.10 35.18
C ALA A 205 -30.96 6.43 34.96
N GLU A 206 -31.71 7.53 35.13
CA GLU A 206 -31.15 8.90 35.14
C GLU A 206 -30.18 9.05 36.31
N GLY A 207 -29.03 9.72 36.09
CA GLY A 207 -28.06 10.06 37.13
C GLY A 207 -27.14 8.93 37.62
N GLN A 208 -27.25 7.73 37.05
CA GLN A 208 -26.43 6.59 37.47
C GLN A 208 -25.07 6.56 36.76
N LEU A 209 -23.98 6.34 37.48
CA LEU A 209 -22.68 5.98 36.89
C LEU A 209 -22.68 4.49 36.52
N LEU A 210 -22.43 4.14 35.26
CA LEU A 210 -22.41 2.75 34.82
C LEU A 210 -20.98 2.18 34.74
N ASP A 211 -20.88 0.89 35.00
CA ASP A 211 -19.71 0.05 34.74
C ASP A 211 -19.94 -0.84 33.49
N GLN A 212 -18.99 -1.73 33.20
CA GLN A 212 -19.06 -2.64 32.05
C GLN A 212 -20.23 -3.62 32.06
N HIS A 213 -20.86 -3.88 33.23
CA HIS A 213 -21.93 -4.87 33.39
C HIS A 213 -23.33 -4.24 33.46
N GLY A 214 -23.44 -2.94 33.21
CA GLY A 214 -24.71 -2.23 33.15
C GLY A 214 -25.70 -2.91 32.21
N LYS A 215 -26.84 -3.36 32.73
CA LYS A 215 -27.93 -3.95 31.93
C LYS A 215 -28.75 -2.82 31.30
N VAL A 216 -28.28 -2.34 30.15
CA VAL A 216 -28.83 -1.15 29.47
C VAL A 216 -29.34 -1.40 28.05
N GLY A 217 -29.45 -2.68 27.68
CA GLY A 217 -29.86 -3.11 26.35
C GLY A 217 -28.80 -2.83 25.30
N ARG A 218 -29.24 -2.54 24.08
CA ARG A 218 -28.37 -2.17 22.96
C ARG A 218 -27.71 -0.82 23.19
N THR A 219 -26.54 -0.62 22.59
CA THR A 219 -25.79 0.62 22.75
C THR A 219 -25.28 1.17 21.43
N LEU A 220 -25.18 2.49 21.35
CA LEU A 220 -24.51 3.19 20.25
C LEU A 220 -23.36 4.02 20.78
N LEU A 221 -22.23 3.96 20.11
CA LEU A 221 -21.15 4.92 20.26
C LEU A 221 -21.28 5.98 19.16
N CYS A 222 -21.53 7.22 19.55
CA CYS A 222 -21.54 8.37 18.67
C CYS A 222 -20.26 9.15 18.87
N SER A 223 -19.38 9.16 17.85
CA SER A 223 -18.12 9.89 17.89
C SER A 223 -18.04 10.94 16.78
N VAL A 224 -17.26 11.98 17.02
CA VAL A 224 -16.96 13.01 16.01
C VAL A 224 -16.15 12.39 14.86
N ALA A 225 -15.18 11.52 15.18
CA ALA A 225 -14.26 10.93 14.23
C ALA A 225 -14.87 9.82 13.36
N HIS A 226 -15.65 8.88 13.93
CA HIS A 226 -16.10 7.68 13.21
C HIS A 226 -17.60 7.65 12.90
N GLY A 227 -18.37 8.65 13.36
CA GLY A 227 -19.82 8.66 13.20
C GLY A 227 -20.53 7.77 14.22
N VAL A 228 -21.47 6.96 13.75
CA VAL A 228 -22.29 6.06 14.57
C VAL A 228 -21.71 4.65 14.57
N GLU A 229 -21.63 4.00 15.72
CA GLU A 229 -21.24 2.59 15.82
C GLU A 229 -22.22 1.85 16.74
N ALA A 230 -22.66 0.67 16.31
CA ALA A 230 -23.70 -0.11 17.00
C ALA A 230 -23.13 -1.34 17.68
N PHE A 231 -23.66 -1.66 18.86
CA PHE A 231 -23.25 -2.79 19.69
C PHE A 231 -24.47 -3.42 20.37
N ASP A 232 -24.47 -4.75 20.48
CA ASP A 232 -25.62 -5.47 21.04
C ASP A 232 -25.71 -5.29 22.57
N SER A 233 -24.62 -4.91 23.24
CA SER A 233 -24.59 -4.63 24.67
C SER A 233 -23.50 -3.62 25.07
N LEU A 234 -23.65 -3.04 26.28
CA LEU A 234 -22.63 -2.18 26.87
C LEU A 234 -21.30 -2.93 27.11
N ALA A 235 -21.34 -4.22 27.40
CA ALA A 235 -20.14 -5.03 27.63
C ALA A 235 -19.29 -5.16 26.35
N GLU A 236 -19.92 -5.36 25.19
CA GLU A 236 -19.23 -5.40 23.90
C GLU A 236 -18.63 -4.04 23.54
N LEU A 237 -19.39 -2.96 23.71
CA LEU A 237 -18.89 -1.58 23.53
C LEU A 237 -17.71 -1.31 24.46
N HIS A 238 -17.80 -1.74 25.73
CA HIS A 238 -16.76 -1.56 26.72
C HIS A 238 -15.48 -2.29 26.33
N GLN A 239 -15.59 -3.57 25.98
CA GLN A 239 -14.45 -4.35 25.52
C GLN A 239 -13.77 -3.66 24.33
N GLU A 240 -14.57 -3.22 23.37
CA GLU A 240 -14.08 -2.59 22.16
C GLU A 240 -13.38 -1.25 22.43
N LEU A 241 -13.93 -0.38 23.30
CA LEU A 241 -13.27 0.88 23.68
C LEU A 241 -11.96 0.63 24.41
N CYS A 242 -11.91 -0.32 25.34
CA CYS A 242 -10.69 -0.64 26.08
C CYS A 242 -9.59 -1.18 25.15
N GLU A 243 -9.93 -2.07 24.23
CA GLU A 243 -8.97 -2.61 23.25
C GLU A 243 -8.48 -1.54 22.26
N ARG A 244 -9.31 -0.54 21.90
CA ARG A 244 -8.88 0.58 21.04
C ARG A 244 -8.01 1.59 21.79
N LEU A 245 -8.32 1.89 23.05
CA LEU A 245 -7.51 2.79 23.88
C LEU A 245 -6.10 2.24 24.09
N GLU A 246 -5.98 0.92 24.14
CA GLU A 246 -4.71 0.22 24.29
C GLU A 246 -3.79 0.34 23.06
N ASP A 247 -4.35 0.39 21.83
CA ASP A 247 -3.58 0.49 20.59
C ASP A 247 -3.26 1.96 20.24
N PRO A 248 -1.98 2.38 20.14
CA PRO A 248 -1.60 3.75 19.80
C PRO A 248 -2.23 4.26 18.50
N GLN A 249 -2.40 3.43 17.47
CA GLN A 249 -2.97 3.86 16.20
C GLN A 249 -4.50 4.03 16.27
N GLN A 250 -5.18 3.10 16.94
CA GLN A 250 -6.65 3.17 17.08
C GLN A 250 -7.07 4.25 18.09
N SER A 251 -6.29 4.42 19.16
CA SER A 251 -6.52 5.44 20.17
C SER A 251 -6.33 6.87 19.64
N GLU A 252 -5.49 7.11 18.62
CA GLU A 252 -5.32 8.46 18.06
C GLU A 252 -6.65 9.08 17.62
N HIS A 253 -7.54 8.31 16.99
CA HIS A 253 -8.83 8.82 16.54
C HIS A 253 -9.83 9.02 17.70
N LEU A 254 -9.83 8.12 18.70
CA LEU A 254 -10.66 8.26 19.90
C LEU A 254 -10.25 9.48 20.74
N LEU A 255 -8.95 9.72 20.81
CA LEU A 255 -8.33 10.75 21.65
C LEU A 255 -8.01 12.02 20.85
N ALA A 256 -8.49 12.13 19.61
CA ALA A 256 -8.08 13.20 18.70
C ALA A 256 -8.43 14.60 19.22
N LEU A 257 -9.51 14.72 20.01
CA LEU A 257 -9.92 15.99 20.62
C LEU A 257 -9.20 16.31 21.94
N LEU A 258 -8.38 15.40 22.48
CA LEU A 258 -7.44 15.74 23.54
C LEU A 258 -6.27 16.54 22.94
N ALA A 259 -6.08 17.76 23.43
CA ALA A 259 -5.21 18.73 22.80
C ALA A 259 -3.72 18.43 22.98
N THR A 260 -3.32 17.80 24.09
CA THR A 260 -1.90 17.60 24.41
C THR A 260 -1.48 16.12 24.36
N PRO A 261 -0.25 15.82 23.89
CA PRO A 261 0.27 14.45 23.88
C PRO A 261 0.26 13.79 25.27
N GLU A 262 0.50 14.55 26.33
CA GLU A 262 0.51 14.05 27.71
C GLU A 262 -0.89 13.59 28.14
N GLN A 263 -1.95 14.32 27.75
CA GLN A 263 -3.32 13.90 28.02
C GLN A 263 -3.68 12.63 27.25
N LYS A 264 -3.26 12.53 25.98
CA LYS A 264 -3.45 11.31 25.18
C LYS A 264 -2.74 10.12 25.82
N GLN A 265 -1.51 10.32 26.30
CA GLN A 265 -0.75 9.27 26.97
C GLN A 265 -1.42 8.84 28.29
N ARG A 266 -1.87 9.78 29.12
CA ARG A 266 -2.63 9.47 30.35
C ARG A 266 -3.92 8.70 30.06
N ALA A 267 -4.63 9.06 28.98
CA ALA A 267 -5.83 8.33 28.56
C ALA A 267 -5.54 6.88 28.16
N ARG A 268 -4.41 6.61 27.48
CA ARG A 268 -3.96 5.24 27.15
C ARG A 268 -3.54 4.42 28.38
N GLN A 269 -3.10 5.11 29.43
CA GLN A 269 -2.65 4.54 30.70
C GLN A 269 -3.76 4.52 31.77
N ALA A 270 -5.00 4.84 31.41
CA ALA A 270 -6.11 4.83 32.34
C ALA A 270 -6.30 3.43 32.92
N GLU A 271 -6.65 3.36 34.20
CA GLU A 271 -6.85 2.11 34.94
C GLU A 271 -8.30 1.63 34.89
N GLN A 272 -9.24 2.57 34.76
CA GLN A 272 -10.67 2.26 34.68
C GLN A 272 -11.36 3.11 33.61
N LEU A 273 -12.33 2.48 32.93
CA LEU A 273 -13.29 3.13 32.05
C LEU A 273 -14.70 2.95 32.64
N ARG A 274 -15.40 4.06 32.88
CA ARG A 274 -16.79 4.11 33.34
C ARG A 274 -17.63 5.01 32.43
N TYR A 275 -18.95 4.99 32.61
CA TYR A 275 -19.87 5.79 31.80
C TYR A 275 -20.67 6.74 32.69
N ASP A 276 -20.35 8.03 32.59
CA ASP A 276 -20.94 9.09 33.40
C ASP A 276 -22.18 9.67 32.72
N TRP A 277 -23.32 9.69 33.41
CA TRP A 277 -24.59 10.12 32.84
C TRP A 277 -24.56 11.59 32.42
N TYR A 278 -25.14 11.90 31.26
CA TYR A 278 -25.13 13.25 30.69
C TYR A 278 -26.56 13.79 30.47
N PRO A 279 -26.93 14.92 31.10
CA PRO A 279 -28.29 15.45 31.05
C PRO A 279 -28.62 16.36 29.86
N GLU A 280 -27.64 16.73 29.04
CA GLU A 280 -27.83 17.71 27.96
C GLU A 280 -27.82 17.07 26.57
N GLU A 281 -27.89 17.90 25.52
CA GLU A 281 -28.01 17.47 24.13
C GLU A 281 -26.71 16.87 23.56
N LEU A 282 -26.84 15.76 22.84
CA LEU A 282 -25.75 15.04 22.17
C LEU A 282 -24.94 15.93 21.20
N VAL A 283 -25.61 16.59 20.25
CA VAL A 283 -24.94 17.35 19.19
C VAL A 283 -24.31 18.64 19.72
N GLN A 284 -24.93 19.22 20.76
CA GLN A 284 -24.39 20.40 21.43
C GLN A 284 -23.11 20.07 22.21
N PHE A 285 -23.09 18.94 22.92
CA PHE A 285 -21.87 18.42 23.56
C PHE A 285 -20.73 18.23 22.56
N GLN A 286 -20.99 17.61 21.40
CA GLN A 286 -19.96 17.42 20.37
C GLN A 286 -19.46 18.76 19.81
N ALA A 287 -20.35 19.73 19.57
CA ALA A 287 -19.95 21.06 19.10
C ALA A 287 -19.08 21.81 20.13
N PHE A 288 -19.40 21.71 21.42
CA PHE A 288 -18.57 22.28 22.49
C PHE A 288 -17.22 21.58 22.61
N ALA A 289 -17.18 20.25 22.55
CA ALA A 289 -15.93 19.49 22.58
C ALA A 289 -14.98 19.90 21.44
N ILE A 290 -15.51 20.16 20.25
CA ILE A 290 -14.74 20.62 19.09
C ILE A 290 -14.17 22.03 19.33
N ARG A 291 -15.01 22.98 19.80
CA ARG A 291 -14.57 24.34 20.15
C ARG A 291 -13.47 24.31 21.21
N ASP A 292 -13.70 23.57 22.29
CA ASP A 292 -12.80 23.51 23.44
C ASP A 292 -11.46 22.85 23.06
N ALA A 293 -11.50 21.84 22.19
CA ALA A 293 -10.29 21.25 21.61
C ALA A 293 -9.47 22.27 20.83
N GLN A 294 -10.08 23.10 19.97
CA GLN A 294 -9.35 24.15 19.24
C GLN A 294 -8.71 25.19 20.18
N LEU A 295 -9.44 25.65 21.19
CA LEU A 295 -8.91 26.61 22.18
C LEU A 295 -7.72 26.03 22.96
N ALA A 296 -7.81 24.76 23.38
CA ALA A 296 -6.74 24.07 24.07
C ALA A 296 -5.54 23.81 23.15
N ARG A 297 -5.76 23.43 21.88
CA ARG A 297 -4.70 23.23 20.88
C ARG A 297 -3.97 24.53 20.55
N LEU A 298 -4.67 25.67 20.42
CA LEU A 298 -4.03 26.97 20.26
C LEU A 298 -3.08 27.27 21.43
N THR A 299 -3.55 27.03 22.66
CA THR A 299 -2.74 27.23 23.87
C THR A 299 -1.48 26.34 23.86
N HIS A 300 -1.63 25.07 23.52
CA HIS A 300 -0.53 24.12 23.46
C HIS A 300 0.47 24.46 22.33
N ALA A 301 -0.03 24.68 21.12
CA ALA A 301 0.78 25.03 19.95
C ALA A 301 1.56 26.32 20.18
N TRP A 302 0.95 27.34 20.79
CA TRP A 302 1.67 28.55 21.17
C TRP A 302 2.85 28.26 22.09
N HIS A 303 2.62 27.56 23.22
CA HIS A 303 3.69 27.24 24.17
C HIS A 303 4.78 26.36 23.56
N HIS A 304 4.39 25.38 22.74
CA HIS A 304 5.31 24.46 22.08
C HIS A 304 6.19 25.20 21.06
N SER A 305 5.59 26.01 20.19
CA SER A 305 6.31 26.84 19.23
C SER A 305 7.29 27.80 19.91
N TRP A 306 6.89 28.37 21.06
CA TRP A 306 7.75 29.26 21.85
C TRP A 306 8.98 28.56 22.43
N LYS A 307 8.80 27.33 22.94
CA LYS A 307 9.90 26.49 23.45
C LYS A 307 10.87 26.08 22.36
N GLN A 308 10.39 25.88 21.13
CA GLN A 308 11.19 25.48 19.98
C GLN A 308 11.83 26.66 19.24
N GLY A 309 11.54 27.91 19.62
CA GLY A 309 12.09 29.09 18.96
C GLY A 309 11.46 29.40 17.60
N LEU A 310 10.31 28.80 17.26
CA LEU A 310 9.66 28.96 15.96
C LEU A 310 9.14 30.39 15.74
N GLN A 311 8.92 31.17 16.79
CA GLN A 311 8.50 32.56 16.72
C GLN A 311 9.50 33.48 15.99
N ARG A 312 10.77 33.04 15.85
CA ARG A 312 11.79 33.76 15.06
C ARG A 312 11.37 33.90 13.61
N ASN A 313 10.62 32.94 13.08
CA ASN A 313 10.06 32.97 11.74
C ASN A 313 8.53 32.95 11.82
N VAL A 314 7.92 34.12 11.61
CA VAL A 314 6.46 34.28 11.70
C VAL A 314 5.71 33.34 10.78
N GLU A 315 6.25 33.00 9.59
CA GLU A 315 5.60 32.05 8.68
C GLU A 315 5.57 30.62 9.23
N GLN A 316 6.65 30.19 9.89
CA GLN A 316 6.71 28.87 10.53
C GLN A 316 5.79 28.82 11.74
N LEU A 317 5.74 29.90 12.52
CA LEU A 317 4.78 30.05 13.61
C LEU A 317 3.33 29.98 13.09
N ASP A 318 2.99 30.72 12.03
CA ASP A 318 1.66 30.75 11.44
C ASP A 318 1.25 29.37 10.89
N ARG A 319 2.16 28.66 10.20
CA ARG A 319 1.91 27.28 9.75
C ARG A 319 1.65 26.34 10.94
N ALA A 320 2.50 26.38 11.97
CA ALA A 320 2.33 25.54 13.14
C ALA A 320 1.01 25.80 13.89
N LEU A 321 0.57 27.06 13.98
CA LEU A 321 -0.71 27.44 14.57
C LEU A 321 -1.89 27.01 13.70
N ALA A 322 -1.80 27.18 12.38
CA ALA A 322 -2.83 26.76 11.43
C ALA A 322 -3.03 25.24 11.44
N ASP A 323 -1.93 24.48 11.40
CA ASP A 323 -1.96 23.01 11.44
C ASP A 323 -2.56 22.50 12.75
N ALA A 324 -2.24 23.13 13.89
CA ALA A 324 -2.81 22.76 15.18
C ALA A 324 -4.33 23.06 15.28
N LEU A 325 -4.79 24.12 14.63
CA LEU A 325 -6.20 24.53 14.63
C LEU A 325 -7.05 23.78 13.60
N ASP A 326 -6.43 23.08 12.65
CA ASP A 326 -7.15 22.24 11.71
C ASP A 326 -7.78 21.02 12.40
N ILE A 327 -9.11 20.99 12.36
CA ILE A 327 -9.95 19.93 12.91
C ILE A 327 -10.79 19.23 11.83
N ARG A 328 -10.65 19.64 10.56
CA ARG A 328 -11.40 19.08 9.43
C ARG A 328 -11.20 17.57 9.30
N PRO A 329 -9.97 17.02 9.44
CA PRO A 329 -9.77 15.57 9.34
C PRO A 329 -10.56 14.77 10.37
N GLN A 330 -10.88 15.35 11.53
CA GLN A 330 -11.58 14.67 12.61
C GLN A 330 -13.10 14.85 12.57
N VAL A 331 -13.62 15.97 12.03
CA VAL A 331 -15.05 16.32 12.08
C VAL A 331 -15.79 16.05 10.76
N GLY A 332 -15.03 15.96 9.65
CA GLY A 332 -15.58 15.74 8.31
C GLY A 332 -16.16 14.34 8.09
N SER A 333 -16.68 14.12 6.90
CA SER A 333 -17.39 12.89 6.53
C SER A 333 -16.47 11.69 6.26
N VAL A 334 -15.15 11.88 6.23
CA VAL A 334 -14.15 10.84 5.91
C VAL A 334 -14.29 9.64 6.83
N GLY A 335 -14.34 9.85 8.14
CA GLY A 335 -14.41 8.75 9.10
C GLY A 335 -15.75 7.99 9.09
N PRO A 336 -16.93 8.67 9.14
CA PRO A 336 -18.22 8.00 8.96
C PRO A 336 -18.32 7.18 7.65
N LEU A 337 -17.80 7.71 6.54
CA LEU A 337 -17.77 6.97 5.27
C LEU A 337 -16.84 5.77 5.34
N ALA A 338 -15.66 5.90 5.96
CA ALA A 338 -14.75 4.79 6.17
C ALA A 338 -15.37 3.71 7.06
N THR A 339 -16.13 4.08 8.09
CA THR A 339 -16.92 3.15 8.90
C THR A 339 -17.94 2.40 8.07
N ARG A 340 -18.72 3.10 7.25
CA ARG A 340 -19.70 2.51 6.34
C ARG A 340 -19.06 1.48 5.41
N TYR A 341 -17.94 1.80 4.78
CA TYR A 341 -17.25 0.85 3.88
C TYR A 341 -16.68 -0.35 4.63
N GLY A 342 -16.10 -0.15 5.81
CA GLY A 342 -15.66 -1.27 6.65
C GLY A 342 -16.79 -2.25 6.96
N LEU A 343 -18.00 -1.73 7.23
CA LEU A 343 -19.18 -2.54 7.54
C LEU A 343 -19.82 -3.18 6.30
N LEU A 344 -19.82 -2.48 5.16
CA LEU A 344 -20.25 -3.06 3.89
C LEU A 344 -19.35 -4.21 3.48
N LEU A 345 -18.04 -4.04 3.62
CA LEU A 345 -17.09 -5.13 3.43
C LEU A 345 -17.46 -6.31 4.34
N GLU A 346 -17.58 -6.10 5.65
CA GLU A 346 -17.95 -7.14 6.62
C GLU A 346 -19.26 -7.88 6.24
N LYS A 347 -20.29 -7.13 5.82
CA LYS A 347 -21.58 -7.68 5.39
C LYS A 347 -21.45 -8.59 4.17
N HIS A 348 -20.66 -8.16 3.18
CA HIS A 348 -20.48 -8.86 1.91
C HIS A 348 -19.28 -9.82 1.90
N LEU A 349 -18.62 -10.04 3.04
CA LEU A 349 -17.55 -11.02 3.14
C LEU A 349 -18.06 -12.42 2.75
N PRO A 350 -17.29 -13.18 1.95
CA PRO A 350 -17.59 -14.58 1.67
C PRO A 350 -17.75 -15.38 2.95
N ASN A 351 -18.69 -16.33 2.95
CA ASN A 351 -18.96 -17.18 4.11
C ASN A 351 -17.68 -17.81 4.69
N TRP A 352 -16.81 -18.33 3.82
CA TRP A 352 -15.57 -18.95 4.23
C TRP A 352 -14.68 -17.99 5.05
N LEU A 353 -14.60 -16.71 4.66
CA LEU A 353 -13.78 -15.71 5.34
C LEU A 353 -14.43 -15.24 6.66
N ARG A 354 -15.77 -15.15 6.72
CA ARG A 354 -16.51 -14.88 7.96
C ARG A 354 -16.35 -15.98 9.00
N THR A 355 -16.31 -17.23 8.56
CA THR A 355 -16.13 -18.40 9.43
C THR A 355 -14.67 -18.74 9.70
N THR A 356 -13.73 -18.08 9.01
CA THR A 356 -12.30 -18.32 9.22
C THR A 356 -11.90 -17.87 10.62
N SER A 357 -11.15 -18.71 11.32
CA SER A 357 -10.63 -18.36 12.65
C SER A 357 -9.75 -17.11 12.57
N GLN A 358 -9.58 -16.39 13.69
CA GLN A 358 -8.69 -15.22 13.73
C GLN A 358 -7.29 -15.54 13.18
N GLN A 359 -6.74 -16.71 13.55
CA GLN A 359 -5.47 -17.21 13.05
C GLN A 359 -5.46 -17.42 11.53
N GLY A 360 -6.57 -17.87 10.95
CA GLY A 360 -6.66 -18.06 9.50
C GLY A 360 -6.69 -16.74 8.73
N VAL A 361 -7.40 -15.74 9.23
CA VAL A 361 -7.42 -14.40 8.61
C VAL A 361 -6.04 -13.77 8.70
N THR A 362 -5.36 -13.88 9.84
CA THR A 362 -3.95 -13.48 9.98
C THR A 362 -3.08 -14.11 8.91
N HIS A 363 -3.17 -15.44 8.75
CA HIS A 363 -2.32 -16.18 7.83
C HIS A 363 -2.51 -15.71 6.38
N ILE A 364 -3.76 -15.46 5.98
CA ILE A 364 -4.10 -14.87 4.67
C ILE A 364 -3.44 -13.50 4.51
N MET A 365 -3.61 -12.62 5.49
CA MET A 365 -3.04 -11.27 5.44
C MET A 365 -1.51 -11.29 5.39
N GLN A 366 -0.86 -12.16 6.15
CA GLN A 366 0.58 -12.34 6.12
C GLN A 366 1.09 -12.77 4.73
N ALA A 367 0.41 -13.73 4.10
CA ALA A 367 0.79 -14.19 2.77
C ALA A 367 0.61 -13.09 1.70
N LEU A 368 -0.43 -12.26 1.83
CA LEU A 368 -0.64 -11.09 0.97
C LEU A 368 0.42 -10.01 1.18
N GLN A 369 0.79 -9.72 2.43
CA GLN A 369 1.87 -8.79 2.74
C GLN A 369 3.22 -9.25 2.17
N GLN A 370 3.51 -10.55 2.22
CA GLN A 370 4.72 -11.12 1.60
C GLN A 370 4.71 -10.91 0.08
N GLN A 371 3.56 -11.10 -0.58
CA GLN A 371 3.41 -10.83 -2.00
C GLN A 371 3.63 -9.36 -2.34
N VAL A 372 3.06 -8.43 -1.55
CA VAL A 372 3.25 -6.98 -1.75
C VAL A 372 4.72 -6.60 -1.57
N ALA A 373 5.40 -7.15 -0.55
CA ALA A 373 6.82 -6.93 -0.33
C ALA A 373 7.68 -7.45 -1.50
N ALA A 374 7.35 -8.62 -2.06
CA ALA A 374 8.02 -9.15 -3.24
C ALA A 374 7.80 -8.27 -4.48
N ILE A 375 6.58 -7.75 -4.69
CA ILE A 375 6.27 -6.79 -5.76
C ILE A 375 7.11 -5.52 -5.63
N GLN A 376 7.25 -4.98 -4.41
CA GLN A 376 8.10 -3.82 -4.15
C GLN A 376 9.59 -4.12 -4.40
N GLY A 377 10.07 -5.29 -3.96
CA GLY A 377 11.45 -5.73 -4.16
C GLY A 377 11.82 -6.08 -5.60
N ALA A 378 10.82 -6.36 -6.45
CA ALA A 378 10.97 -6.65 -7.87
C ALA A 378 10.80 -5.43 -8.79
N ALA A 379 10.58 -4.23 -8.25
CA ALA A 379 10.41 -3.01 -9.04
C ALA A 379 11.77 -2.40 -9.44
N ALA A 380 12.29 -2.73 -10.63
CA ALA A 380 13.46 -2.09 -11.24
C ALA A 380 13.05 -1.31 -12.51
N PRO A 381 13.19 0.03 -12.56
CA PRO A 381 12.81 0.81 -13.72
C PRO A 381 13.84 0.73 -14.85
N GLY A 382 13.36 0.89 -16.09
CA GLY A 382 14.20 0.99 -17.30
C GLY A 382 14.35 -0.31 -18.10
N ILE A 383 13.60 -1.36 -17.73
CA ILE A 383 13.69 -2.68 -18.34
C ILE A 383 12.35 -3.05 -18.99
N LEU A 384 12.37 -3.44 -20.27
CA LEU A 384 11.18 -3.95 -20.95
C LEU A 384 10.64 -5.21 -20.24
N THR A 385 9.32 -5.30 -20.10
CA THR A 385 8.62 -6.52 -19.65
C THR A 385 8.74 -7.63 -20.70
N LEU A 386 8.53 -8.89 -20.31
CA LEU A 386 8.49 -10.02 -21.24
C LEU A 386 7.48 -9.78 -22.38
N GLY A 387 6.30 -9.24 -22.07
CA GLY A 387 5.32 -8.86 -23.08
C GLY A 387 5.79 -7.75 -24.02
N GLN A 388 6.53 -6.75 -23.53
CA GLN A 388 7.08 -5.68 -24.35
C GLN A 388 8.15 -6.18 -25.32
N PHE A 389 8.99 -7.14 -24.94
CA PHE A 389 9.94 -7.79 -25.88
C PHE A 389 9.25 -8.52 -27.04
N ASN A 390 7.96 -8.83 -26.95
CA ASN A 390 7.21 -9.46 -28.03
C ASN A 390 6.43 -8.44 -28.90
N GLN A 391 6.49 -7.15 -28.56
CA GLN A 391 5.84 -6.10 -29.33
C GLN A 391 6.69 -5.74 -30.56
N GLN A 392 6.01 -5.55 -31.70
CA GLN A 392 6.66 -5.11 -32.94
C GLN A 392 7.47 -3.82 -32.74
N HIS A 393 7.03 -2.94 -31.85
CA HIS A 393 7.74 -1.71 -31.51
C HIS A 393 9.14 -1.98 -30.91
N SER A 394 9.29 -2.99 -30.04
CA SER A 394 10.58 -3.32 -29.44
C SER A 394 11.54 -3.98 -30.42
N LEU A 395 11.03 -4.83 -31.32
CA LEU A 395 11.81 -5.37 -32.44
C LEU A 395 12.26 -4.24 -33.39
N LEU A 396 11.35 -3.34 -33.78
CA LEU A 396 11.67 -2.20 -34.62
C LEU A 396 12.65 -1.23 -33.96
N ASN A 397 12.55 -0.98 -32.65
CA ASN A 397 13.51 -0.14 -31.94
C ASN A 397 14.90 -0.78 -31.93
N TRP A 398 14.99 -2.08 -31.63
CA TRP A 398 16.26 -2.81 -31.68
C TRP A 398 16.87 -2.79 -33.10
N VAL A 399 16.06 -2.99 -34.14
CA VAL A 399 16.49 -2.88 -35.53
C VAL A 399 16.98 -1.47 -35.85
N ASN A 400 16.24 -0.44 -35.45
CA ASN A 400 16.61 0.95 -35.66
C ASN A 400 17.94 1.29 -34.99
N GLU A 401 18.15 0.90 -33.73
CA GLU A 401 19.42 1.12 -33.02
C GLU A 401 20.61 0.47 -33.76
N ARG A 402 20.46 -0.79 -34.19
CA ARG A 402 21.54 -1.49 -34.92
C ARG A 402 21.79 -0.89 -36.30
N LEU A 403 20.74 -0.50 -37.03
CA LEU A 403 20.88 0.18 -38.31
C LEU A 403 21.56 1.54 -38.14
N GLN A 404 21.21 2.29 -37.08
CA GLN A 404 21.83 3.56 -36.76
C GLN A 404 23.32 3.40 -36.43
N GLU A 405 23.70 2.38 -35.63
CA GLU A 405 25.11 2.05 -35.38
C GLU A 405 25.88 1.74 -36.69
N TYR A 406 25.23 1.09 -37.67
CA TYR A 406 25.83 0.83 -38.97
C TYR A 406 25.99 2.10 -39.80
N LEU A 407 24.98 2.98 -39.83
CA LEU A 407 25.02 4.25 -40.56
C LEU A 407 26.05 5.21 -39.97
N GLN A 408 26.18 5.28 -38.64
CA GLN A 408 27.14 6.15 -37.94
C GLN A 408 28.61 5.75 -38.14
N ARG A 409 28.89 4.51 -38.55
CA ARG A 409 30.25 4.06 -38.89
C ARG A 409 30.73 4.64 -40.22
N ASP A 410 29.81 5.09 -41.08
CA ASP A 410 30.14 5.73 -42.35
C ASP A 410 30.10 7.27 -42.18
N PRO A 411 31.23 7.97 -42.39
CA PRO A 411 31.27 9.42 -42.25
C PRO A 411 30.34 10.09 -43.26
N GLY A 412 29.39 10.89 -42.78
CA GLY A 412 28.42 11.64 -43.59
C GLY A 412 27.01 11.06 -43.65
N LEU A 413 26.71 9.97 -42.92
CA LEU A 413 25.38 9.34 -42.85
C LEU A 413 24.80 9.38 -41.42
N ASP A 414 24.61 10.56 -40.85
CA ASP A 414 23.91 10.76 -39.55
C ASP A 414 22.40 10.97 -39.76
N ILE A 415 21.77 10.04 -40.48
CA ILE A 415 20.35 10.09 -40.81
C ILE A 415 19.66 8.95 -40.06
N HIS A 416 18.53 9.24 -39.41
CA HIS A 416 17.79 8.23 -38.67
C HIS A 416 17.22 7.17 -39.64
N PRO A 417 17.33 5.85 -39.36
CA PRO A 417 16.91 4.81 -40.31
C PRO A 417 15.44 4.88 -40.74
N ARG A 418 14.57 5.48 -39.92
CA ARG A 418 13.14 5.68 -40.22
C ARG A 418 12.87 6.66 -41.35
N ASP A 419 13.82 7.54 -41.64
CA ASP A 419 13.67 8.57 -42.66
C ASP A 419 14.20 8.10 -44.02
N ILE A 420 14.75 6.87 -44.08
CA ILE A 420 15.31 6.26 -45.29
C ILE A 420 14.28 5.29 -45.89
N PHE A 421 13.97 5.50 -47.16
CA PHE A 421 13.01 4.72 -47.93
C PHE A 421 13.68 4.02 -49.11
N VAL A 422 13.29 2.77 -49.35
CA VAL A 422 13.72 1.96 -50.49
C VAL A 422 12.51 1.70 -51.38
N SER A 423 12.55 2.26 -52.58
CA SER A 423 11.52 2.06 -53.59
C SER A 423 11.99 1.06 -54.63
N VAL A 424 11.22 -0.01 -54.83
CA VAL A 424 11.45 -1.04 -55.85
C VAL A 424 10.32 -0.97 -56.86
N THR A 425 10.63 -1.03 -58.15
CA THR A 425 9.61 -1.01 -59.21
C THR A 425 9.44 -2.40 -59.77
N VAL A 426 8.26 -2.99 -59.56
CA VAL A 426 7.94 -4.35 -59.99
C VAL A 426 7.06 -4.30 -61.23
N ALA A 427 7.43 -5.04 -62.27
CA ALA A 427 6.56 -5.30 -63.41
C ALA A 427 5.49 -6.33 -63.00
N ARG A 428 4.24 -5.87 -62.78
CA ARG A 428 3.09 -6.74 -62.52
C ARG A 428 2.34 -6.98 -63.82
N GLN A 429 2.21 -8.23 -64.24
CA GLN A 429 1.42 -8.56 -65.41
C GLN A 429 -0.07 -8.29 -65.14
N THR A 430 -0.71 -7.53 -66.02
CA THR A 430 -2.13 -7.16 -65.94
C THR A 430 -2.94 -7.64 -67.14
N GLY A 431 -2.28 -8.16 -68.19
CA GLY A 431 -2.89 -8.71 -69.41
C GLY A 431 -2.40 -10.13 -69.76
N PRO A 432 -2.88 -10.73 -70.87
CA PRO A 432 -2.67 -12.15 -71.21
C PRO A 432 -1.18 -12.53 -71.41
N LEU A 433 -0.83 -13.80 -71.12
CA LEU A 433 0.53 -14.34 -71.19
C LEU A 433 1.11 -14.27 -72.62
N ILE A 434 2.29 -13.65 -72.75
CA ILE A 434 3.16 -13.84 -73.91
C ILE A 434 4.03 -15.06 -73.62
N ASN A 435 3.87 -16.12 -74.40
CA ASN A 435 4.71 -17.32 -74.29
C ASN A 435 6.10 -17.02 -74.89
N PRO A 436 7.22 -17.12 -74.15
CA PRO A 436 8.54 -16.76 -74.65
C PRO A 436 9.16 -17.81 -75.58
N LEU A 437 8.49 -18.95 -75.82
CA LEU A 437 8.94 -19.98 -76.75
C LEU A 437 8.12 -19.92 -78.04
N PRO A 438 8.74 -19.71 -79.22
CA PRO A 438 8.02 -19.66 -80.48
C PRO A 438 7.55 -21.07 -80.84
N THR A 439 6.26 -21.35 -80.65
CA THR A 439 5.62 -22.44 -81.39
C THR A 439 5.20 -21.89 -82.75
N ALA A 440 5.54 -22.62 -83.81
CA ALA A 440 5.47 -22.19 -85.19
C ALA A 440 4.11 -21.53 -85.51
N GLY A 441 4.13 -20.21 -85.71
CA GLY A 441 2.99 -19.43 -86.21
C GLY A 441 2.52 -18.23 -85.40
N ALA A 442 2.95 -18.04 -84.14
CA ALA A 442 2.51 -16.90 -83.32
C ALA A 442 3.68 -16.05 -82.81
N THR A 443 3.98 -14.95 -83.50
CA THR A 443 4.78 -13.85 -82.96
C THR A 443 3.91 -13.03 -82.00
N GLY A 444 4.08 -13.24 -80.70
CA GLY A 444 3.36 -12.49 -79.66
C GLY A 444 3.87 -11.05 -79.50
N TYR A 445 3.61 -10.18 -80.48
CA TYR A 445 3.78 -8.73 -80.34
C TYR A 445 2.45 -8.03 -80.61
N ILE A 446 1.95 -7.28 -79.64
CA ILE A 446 0.80 -6.38 -79.84
C ILE A 446 1.34 -5.11 -80.51
N PRO A 447 0.94 -4.78 -81.75
CA PRO A 447 1.35 -3.55 -82.42
C PRO A 447 0.99 -2.32 -81.57
N VAL A 448 1.84 -1.29 -81.55
CA VAL A 448 1.62 -0.06 -80.76
C VAL A 448 0.22 0.56 -81.04
N ALA A 449 -0.28 0.41 -82.27
CA ALA A 449 -1.60 0.88 -82.69
C ALA A 449 -2.79 0.19 -82.00
N SER A 450 -2.61 -1.01 -81.42
CA SER A 450 -3.68 -1.81 -80.79
C SER A 450 -3.73 -1.68 -79.26
N ARG A 451 -2.77 -0.97 -78.64
CA ARG A 451 -2.71 -0.72 -77.19
C ARG A 451 -3.93 0.00 -76.58
N PRO A 452 -4.61 0.94 -77.26
CA PRO A 452 -5.79 1.60 -76.70
C PRO A 452 -6.99 0.67 -76.46
N ILE A 453 -7.01 -0.51 -77.11
CA ILE A 453 -8.15 -1.44 -77.11
C ILE A 453 -7.92 -2.63 -76.17
N VAL A 454 -6.68 -3.10 -76.01
CA VAL A 454 -6.34 -4.32 -75.25
C VAL A 454 -5.81 -4.03 -73.84
N GLY A 455 -5.41 -2.78 -73.57
CA GLY A 455 -4.81 -2.36 -72.30
C GLY A 455 -3.34 -2.77 -72.14
N ASP A 456 -2.63 -2.16 -71.18
CA ASP A 456 -1.23 -2.48 -70.91
C ASP A 456 -1.07 -3.90 -70.34
N THR A 457 -0.17 -4.68 -70.93
CA THR A 457 0.09 -6.08 -70.53
C THR A 457 0.92 -6.17 -69.25
N ILE A 458 1.68 -5.14 -68.93
CA ILE A 458 2.54 -5.03 -67.76
C ILE A 458 2.29 -3.67 -67.11
N LYS A 459 1.88 -3.68 -65.85
CA LYS A 459 1.79 -2.49 -65.00
C LYS A 459 3.00 -2.44 -64.08
N PHE A 460 3.80 -1.38 -64.18
CA PHE A 460 4.85 -1.11 -63.21
C PHE A 460 4.22 -0.62 -61.90
N VAL A 461 4.38 -1.40 -60.83
CA VAL A 461 3.92 -1.06 -59.49
C VAL A 461 5.15 -0.74 -58.66
N ARG A 462 5.22 0.52 -58.19
CA ARG A 462 6.25 0.96 -57.24
C ARG A 462 5.84 0.52 -55.84
N HIS A 463 6.68 -0.26 -55.20
CA HIS A 463 6.58 -0.59 -53.78
C HIS A 463 7.64 0.18 -53.02
N THR A 464 7.23 0.91 -51.99
CA THR A 464 8.12 1.69 -51.14
C THR A 464 8.09 1.12 -49.73
N TYR A 465 9.28 0.79 -49.21
CA TYR A 465 9.46 0.27 -47.86
C TYR A 465 10.34 1.22 -47.07
N ARG A 466 10.04 1.41 -45.79
CA ARG A 466 11.01 2.03 -44.88
C ARG A 466 12.16 1.07 -44.62
N LEU A 467 13.35 1.60 -44.35
CA LEU A 467 14.54 0.79 -44.15
C LEU A 467 14.42 -0.17 -42.95
N ASP A 468 13.78 0.26 -41.86
CA ASP A 468 13.56 -0.55 -40.66
C ASP A 468 12.52 -1.67 -40.87
N GLU A 469 11.47 -1.41 -41.65
CA GLU A 469 10.49 -2.43 -42.05
C GLU A 469 11.09 -3.43 -43.05
N LEU A 470 11.87 -2.94 -44.02
CA LEU A 470 12.60 -3.77 -44.98
C LEU A 470 13.59 -4.70 -44.27
N ALA A 471 14.14 -4.27 -43.14
CA ALA A 471 15.05 -5.06 -42.33
C ALA A 471 14.40 -6.26 -41.63
N LEU A 472 13.07 -6.25 -41.50
CA LEU A 472 12.28 -7.37 -40.95
C LEU A 472 11.85 -8.36 -42.03
N LEU A 473 11.85 -7.96 -43.30
CA LEU A 473 11.48 -8.81 -44.42
C LEU A 473 12.60 -9.78 -44.76
N ASN A 474 12.23 -11.02 -45.09
CA ASN A 474 13.20 -11.97 -45.64
C ASN A 474 13.62 -11.54 -47.07
N ILE A 475 14.76 -10.84 -47.17
CA ILE A 475 15.30 -10.31 -48.43
C ILE A 475 15.64 -11.40 -49.46
N ALA A 476 15.66 -12.69 -49.08
CA ALA A 476 15.83 -13.79 -50.02
C ALA A 476 14.73 -13.83 -51.11
N TRP A 477 13.53 -13.31 -50.84
CA TRP A 477 12.46 -13.19 -51.86
C TRP A 477 12.75 -12.12 -52.93
N PHE A 478 13.57 -11.11 -52.60
CA PHE A 478 14.07 -10.13 -53.56
C PHE A 478 15.33 -10.68 -54.25
N GLU A 479 15.18 -11.73 -55.07
CA GLU A 479 16.26 -12.18 -55.94
C GLU A 479 16.50 -11.21 -57.12
N VAL A 480 17.62 -11.44 -57.83
CA VAL A 480 18.55 -10.50 -58.46
C VAL A 480 17.93 -9.31 -59.23
N ASP A 481 16.82 -9.49 -59.93
CA ASP A 481 16.26 -8.48 -60.85
C ASP A 481 15.62 -7.28 -60.15
N TYR A 482 15.09 -7.45 -58.93
CA TYR A 482 14.37 -6.38 -58.23
C TYR A 482 15.30 -5.34 -57.62
N TRP A 483 16.50 -5.74 -57.16
CA TRP A 483 17.50 -4.80 -56.64
C TRP A 483 18.10 -3.91 -57.72
N LEU A 484 17.99 -4.28 -59.00
CA LEU A 484 18.44 -3.45 -60.13
C LEU A 484 17.56 -2.20 -60.34
N THR A 485 16.31 -2.24 -59.88
CA THR A 485 15.36 -1.10 -59.98
C THR A 485 15.20 -0.34 -58.66
N ALA A 486 15.92 -0.75 -57.60
CA ALA A 486 15.80 -0.19 -56.28
C ALA A 486 16.40 1.23 -56.22
N LYS A 487 15.68 2.17 -55.62
CA LYS A 487 16.14 3.55 -55.36
C LYS A 487 16.04 3.86 -53.87
N VAL A 488 17.14 4.34 -53.30
CA VAL A 488 17.22 4.80 -51.90
C VAL A 488 17.04 6.32 -51.87
N HIS A 489 16.11 6.78 -51.03
CA HIS A 489 15.70 8.18 -50.95
C HIS A 489 15.22 8.50 -49.54
N LEU A 490 15.16 9.79 -49.22
CA LEU A 490 14.58 10.30 -47.98
C LEU A 490 13.06 10.48 -48.10
N HIS A 491 12.40 10.83 -47.00
CA HIS A 491 10.95 11.06 -46.94
C HIS A 491 10.45 12.04 -48.01
N ASP A 492 11.25 13.07 -48.30
CA ASP A 492 10.93 14.13 -49.27
C ASP A 492 11.17 13.72 -50.73
N GLY A 493 11.58 12.47 -50.98
CA GLY A 493 11.88 11.95 -52.31
C GLY A 493 13.29 12.24 -52.82
N GLU A 494 14.11 12.96 -52.04
CA GLU A 494 15.50 13.25 -52.35
C GLU A 494 16.33 11.96 -52.40
N ALA A 495 17.03 11.74 -53.51
CA ALA A 495 17.90 10.56 -53.64
C ALA A 495 19.05 10.64 -52.64
N LEU A 496 19.43 9.51 -52.03
CA LEU A 496 20.53 9.44 -51.07
C LEU A 496 21.74 8.72 -51.71
N PRO A 497 22.63 9.41 -52.44
CA PRO A 497 23.65 8.76 -53.27
C PRO A 497 24.73 8.06 -52.44
N ALA A 498 24.94 8.53 -51.21
CA ALA A 498 25.89 7.95 -50.25
C ALA A 498 25.52 6.52 -49.82
N LEU A 499 24.24 6.12 -49.96
CA LEU A 499 23.75 4.79 -49.56
C LEU A 499 23.16 4.03 -50.76
N THR A 500 23.96 3.16 -51.38
CA THR A 500 23.53 2.40 -52.57
C THR A 500 22.57 1.25 -52.20
N PRO A 501 21.66 0.83 -53.11
CA PRO A 501 20.79 -0.32 -52.87
C PRO A 501 21.53 -1.62 -52.55
N SER A 502 22.70 -1.86 -53.15
CA SER A 502 23.54 -3.03 -52.84
C SER A 502 24.09 -2.99 -51.42
N ARG A 503 24.46 -1.79 -50.91
CA ARG A 503 24.88 -1.60 -49.51
C ARG A 503 23.71 -1.79 -48.56
N VAL A 504 22.52 -1.27 -48.87
CA VAL A 504 21.30 -1.51 -48.06
C VAL A 504 21.00 -3.00 -47.97
N ARG A 505 21.08 -3.72 -49.10
CA ARG A 505 20.92 -5.18 -49.13
C ARG A 505 21.92 -5.91 -48.24
N GLN A 506 23.19 -5.50 -48.27
CA GLN A 506 24.24 -6.08 -47.43
C GLN A 506 24.02 -5.77 -45.95
N MET A 507 23.60 -4.54 -45.63
CA MET A 507 23.32 -4.08 -44.27
C MET A 507 22.19 -4.89 -43.64
N VAL A 508 21.05 -5.06 -44.34
CA VAL A 508 19.95 -5.87 -43.82
C VAL A 508 20.33 -7.35 -43.72
N ARG A 509 21.03 -7.91 -44.72
CA ARG A 509 21.50 -9.31 -44.66
C ARG A 509 22.46 -9.55 -43.48
N ARG A 510 23.32 -8.58 -43.16
CA ARG A 510 24.23 -8.63 -42.02
C ARG A 510 23.51 -8.47 -40.68
N LEU A 511 22.52 -7.59 -40.61
CA LEU A 511 21.70 -7.39 -39.42
C LEU A 511 20.99 -8.68 -39.01
N ASN A 512 20.45 -9.42 -40.00
CA ASN A 512 19.70 -10.68 -39.82
C ASN A 512 18.75 -10.61 -38.62
N ALA A 513 17.69 -9.82 -38.75
CA ALA A 513 16.81 -9.47 -37.64
C ALA A 513 16.25 -10.72 -36.92
N GLY A 514 15.97 -11.81 -37.62
CA GLY A 514 15.50 -13.06 -37.01
C GLY A 514 16.51 -13.65 -36.01
N THR A 515 17.71 -14.03 -36.46
CA THR A 515 18.70 -14.64 -35.55
C THR A 515 19.33 -13.63 -34.60
N GLY A 516 19.53 -12.39 -35.06
CA GLY A 516 20.14 -11.31 -34.28
C GLY A 516 19.25 -10.89 -33.11
N TYR A 517 17.93 -10.75 -33.33
CA TYR A 517 16.99 -10.45 -32.26
C TYR A 517 16.87 -11.61 -31.28
N GLN A 518 16.85 -12.86 -31.75
CA GLN A 518 16.82 -14.04 -30.88
C GLN A 518 18.06 -14.10 -29.97
N ALA A 519 19.25 -13.81 -30.51
CA ALA A 519 20.49 -13.74 -29.72
C ALA A 519 20.42 -12.60 -28.69
N TYR A 520 19.93 -11.43 -29.09
CA TYR A 520 19.69 -10.30 -28.18
C TYR A 520 18.73 -10.66 -27.04
N LEU A 521 17.60 -11.31 -27.34
CA LEU A 521 16.64 -11.75 -26.33
C LEU A 521 17.27 -12.75 -25.37
N ARG A 522 18.08 -13.70 -25.86
CA ARG A 522 18.79 -14.65 -25.03
C ARG A 522 19.76 -13.95 -24.08
N THR A 523 20.59 -13.06 -24.61
CA THR A 523 21.55 -12.29 -23.79
C THR A 523 20.84 -11.44 -22.75
N GLN A 524 19.79 -10.73 -23.14
CA GLN A 524 19.04 -9.87 -22.22
C GLN A 524 18.29 -10.68 -21.18
N LEU A 525 17.58 -11.75 -21.55
CA LEU A 525 16.66 -12.45 -20.64
C LEU A 525 17.32 -13.56 -19.81
N LEU A 526 18.45 -14.12 -20.25
CA LEU A 526 19.10 -15.26 -19.60
C LEU A 526 20.55 -15.01 -19.23
N ASP A 527 21.38 -14.55 -20.17
CA ASP A 527 22.84 -14.62 -20.01
C ASP A 527 23.46 -13.36 -19.34
N SER A 528 22.72 -12.26 -19.27
CA SER A 528 23.17 -11.01 -18.64
C SER A 528 22.91 -10.98 -17.13
N PRO A 529 23.64 -10.15 -16.34
CA PRO A 529 23.32 -9.90 -14.93
C PRO A 529 21.87 -9.47 -14.70
N GLU A 530 21.31 -8.68 -15.63
CA GLU A 530 19.92 -8.28 -15.64
C GLU A 530 18.98 -9.47 -15.88
N GLY A 531 19.34 -10.39 -16.79
CA GLY A 531 18.62 -11.63 -17.03
C GLY A 531 18.58 -12.54 -15.80
N GLU A 532 19.71 -12.72 -15.11
CA GLU A 532 19.79 -13.48 -13.86
C GLU A 532 18.94 -12.84 -12.75
N TRP A 533 18.99 -11.52 -12.63
CA TRP A 533 18.16 -10.77 -11.68
C TRP A 533 16.67 -10.93 -11.99
N ARG A 534 16.26 -10.86 -13.28
CA ARG A 534 14.87 -11.09 -13.70
C ARG A 534 14.41 -12.49 -13.35
N GLN A 535 15.22 -13.51 -13.62
CA GLN A 535 14.91 -14.89 -13.28
C GLN A 535 14.63 -15.03 -11.77
N TRP A 536 15.48 -14.42 -10.93
CA TRP A 536 15.28 -14.44 -9.49
C TRP A 536 14.02 -13.67 -9.06
N ALA A 537 13.82 -12.45 -9.58
CA ALA A 537 12.72 -11.58 -9.18
C ALA A 537 11.37 -12.20 -9.56
N HIS A 538 11.29 -12.74 -10.78
CA HIS A 538 10.15 -13.52 -11.24
C HIS A 538 9.90 -14.74 -10.34
N GLY A 539 10.96 -15.44 -9.92
CA GLY A 539 10.84 -16.58 -9.02
C GLY A 539 10.28 -16.22 -7.64
N GLU A 540 10.74 -15.12 -7.04
CA GLU A 540 10.21 -14.66 -5.75
C GLU A 540 8.76 -14.15 -5.85
N LEU A 541 8.41 -13.49 -6.95
CA LEU A 541 7.02 -13.11 -7.22
C LEU A 541 6.12 -14.34 -7.33
N ASN A 542 6.52 -15.33 -8.13
CA ASN A 542 5.75 -16.56 -8.28
C ASN A 542 5.65 -17.34 -6.98
N ARG A 543 6.72 -17.42 -6.20
CA ARG A 543 6.71 -18.07 -4.88
C ARG A 543 5.70 -17.42 -3.94
N THR A 544 5.78 -16.09 -3.79
CA THR A 544 4.90 -15.36 -2.85
C THR A 544 3.46 -15.33 -3.32
N ARG A 545 3.21 -15.21 -4.63
CA ARG A 545 1.88 -15.36 -5.24
C ARG A 545 1.29 -16.75 -4.99
N MET A 546 2.03 -17.81 -5.33
CA MET A 546 1.61 -19.20 -5.07
C MET A 546 1.27 -19.42 -3.60
N ASN A 547 2.07 -18.86 -2.68
CA ASN A 547 1.82 -18.93 -1.24
C ASN A 547 0.51 -18.23 -0.85
N ALA A 548 0.30 -16.98 -1.28
CA ALA A 548 -0.92 -16.24 -0.99
C ALA A 548 -2.18 -16.96 -1.51
N GLU A 549 -2.09 -17.52 -2.71
CA GLU A 549 -3.17 -18.29 -3.32
C GLU A 549 -3.41 -19.63 -2.61
N ALA A 550 -2.36 -20.32 -2.16
CA ALA A 550 -2.48 -21.58 -1.42
C ALA A 550 -3.10 -21.37 -0.04
N VAL A 551 -2.68 -20.31 0.67
CA VAL A 551 -3.21 -19.96 1.99
C VAL A 551 -4.70 -19.59 1.89
N LYS A 552 -5.08 -18.76 0.90
CA LYS A 552 -6.50 -18.50 0.60
C LYS A 552 -7.25 -19.79 0.30
N GLY A 553 -6.70 -20.65 -0.55
CA GLY A 553 -7.31 -21.93 -0.91
C GLY A 553 -7.52 -22.88 0.27
N ARG A 554 -6.64 -22.86 1.28
CA ARG A 554 -6.81 -23.64 2.51
C ARG A 554 -8.09 -23.27 3.24
N TYR A 555 -8.31 -21.99 3.51
CA TYR A 555 -9.47 -21.52 4.28
C TYR A 555 -10.75 -21.45 3.44
N ALA A 556 -10.63 -21.27 2.12
CA ALA A 556 -11.76 -21.35 1.20
C ALA A 556 -12.22 -22.78 0.88
N GLY A 557 -11.49 -23.81 1.34
CA GLY A 557 -11.82 -25.22 1.09
C GLY A 557 -11.57 -25.67 -0.35
N HIS A 558 -10.53 -25.16 -0.99
CA HIS A 558 -10.14 -25.55 -2.36
C HIS A 558 -9.38 -26.89 -2.41
N PHE A 559 -8.85 -27.33 -1.27
CA PHE A 559 -8.23 -28.65 -1.08
C PHE A 559 -9.25 -29.66 -0.58
N LEU A 560 -8.99 -30.95 -0.76
CA LEU A 560 -9.85 -31.98 -0.20
C LEU A 560 -9.71 -32.00 1.33
N LEU A 561 -10.82 -32.24 2.02
CA LEU A 561 -10.80 -32.38 3.48
C LEU A 561 -10.12 -33.71 3.85
N ASP A 562 -9.04 -33.64 4.61
CA ASP A 562 -8.41 -34.78 5.26
C ASP A 562 -7.74 -34.36 6.59
N THR A 563 -7.42 -35.34 7.43
CA THR A 563 -6.88 -35.13 8.78
C THR A 563 -5.50 -34.47 8.80
N PHE A 564 -4.74 -34.56 7.70
CA PHE A 564 -3.35 -34.08 7.62
C PHE A 564 -3.18 -32.87 6.71
N GLU A 565 -4.29 -32.30 6.21
CA GLU A 565 -4.35 -31.29 5.15
C GLU A 565 -3.39 -31.59 3.98
N GLN A 566 -3.36 -32.84 3.48
CA GLN A 566 -2.32 -33.32 2.56
C GLN A 566 -2.14 -32.42 1.34
N GLY A 567 -3.23 -31.98 0.70
CA GLY A 567 -3.16 -31.13 -0.48
C GLY A 567 -2.49 -29.78 -0.24
N TYR A 568 -2.86 -29.11 0.87
CA TYR A 568 -2.22 -27.85 1.28
C TYR A 568 -0.77 -28.08 1.72
N GLY A 569 -0.52 -29.17 2.44
CA GLY A 569 0.81 -29.59 2.85
C GLY A 569 1.76 -29.78 1.66
N TRP A 570 1.33 -30.49 0.62
CA TRP A 570 2.09 -30.66 -0.62
C TRP A 570 2.41 -29.32 -1.31
N ALA A 571 1.41 -28.44 -1.42
CA ALA A 571 1.59 -27.10 -1.97
C ALA A 571 2.64 -26.31 -1.16
N SER A 572 2.50 -26.28 0.17
CA SER A 572 3.41 -25.58 1.07
C SER A 572 4.85 -26.12 0.99
N THR A 573 5.03 -27.45 0.95
CA THR A 573 6.35 -28.08 0.79
C THR A 573 7.03 -27.66 -0.51
N VAL A 574 6.30 -27.69 -1.63
CA VAL A 574 6.84 -27.28 -2.94
C VAL A 574 7.15 -25.79 -2.99
N ILE A 575 6.28 -24.96 -2.43
CA ILE A 575 6.44 -23.50 -2.43
C ILE A 575 7.70 -23.08 -1.66
N ASN A 576 7.93 -23.70 -0.49
CA ASN A 576 9.04 -23.36 0.41
C ASN A 576 10.35 -24.06 0.03
N ALA A 577 10.29 -25.24 -0.58
CA ALA A 577 11.45 -26.00 -1.04
C ALA A 577 11.35 -26.30 -2.55
N PRO A 578 11.70 -25.31 -3.40
CA PRO A 578 11.51 -25.41 -4.85
C PRO A 578 12.48 -26.38 -5.53
N ASP A 579 13.62 -26.69 -4.93
CA ASP A 579 14.60 -27.63 -5.49
C ASP A 579 14.12 -29.09 -5.37
N SER A 580 14.01 -29.80 -6.50
CA SER A 580 13.49 -31.17 -6.53
C SER A 580 14.34 -32.22 -5.79
N GLN A 581 15.64 -31.97 -5.58
CA GLN A 581 16.56 -32.91 -4.93
C GLN A 581 16.70 -32.62 -3.43
N ALA A 582 16.70 -31.33 -3.05
CA ALA A 582 16.80 -30.91 -1.66
C ALA A 582 15.44 -30.81 -0.93
N ARG A 583 14.32 -31.09 -1.62
CA ARG A 583 12.97 -30.99 -1.04
C ARG A 583 12.77 -32.01 0.10
N PRO A 584 12.32 -31.59 1.29
CA PRO A 584 12.00 -32.52 2.37
C PRO A 584 10.75 -33.36 2.02
N TYR A 585 10.68 -34.55 2.60
CA TYR A 585 9.50 -35.41 2.50
C TYR A 585 8.34 -34.79 3.29
N PHE A 586 7.13 -34.84 2.74
CA PHE A 586 5.93 -34.45 3.46
C PHE A 586 5.58 -35.53 4.50
N ASN A 587 5.36 -35.14 5.75
CA ASN A 587 5.17 -36.04 6.90
C ASN A 587 6.25 -37.13 7.03
N ASN A 588 7.49 -36.86 6.61
CA ASN A 588 8.62 -37.80 6.60
C ASN A 588 8.44 -39.07 5.73
N GLU A 589 7.36 -39.17 4.94
CA GLU A 589 7.02 -40.40 4.20
C GLU A 589 6.78 -40.17 2.70
N GLN A 590 6.21 -39.01 2.33
CA GLN A 590 5.76 -38.76 0.96
C GLN A 590 6.72 -37.85 0.21
N ARG A 591 7.32 -38.38 -0.86
CA ARG A 591 8.05 -37.55 -1.83
C ARG A 591 7.05 -36.84 -2.72
N VAL A 592 7.08 -35.51 -2.73
CA VAL A 592 6.23 -34.69 -3.59
C VAL A 592 7.04 -34.25 -4.80
N ASP A 593 6.64 -34.68 -6.00
CA ASP A 593 7.25 -34.29 -7.26
C ASP A 593 6.35 -33.26 -7.97
N VAL A 594 6.98 -32.32 -8.70
CA VAL A 594 6.27 -31.33 -9.52
C VAL A 594 6.41 -31.72 -10.97
N GLN A 595 5.30 -31.77 -11.69
CA GLN A 595 5.24 -32.14 -13.10
C GLN A 595 4.59 -31.02 -13.92
N GLN A 596 5.11 -30.82 -15.13
CA GLN A 596 4.47 -30.04 -16.18
C GLN A 596 3.62 -30.95 -17.07
N LEU A 597 2.53 -30.40 -17.58
CA LEU A 597 1.63 -31.11 -18.50
C LEU A 597 1.98 -30.76 -19.95
N LEU A 598 2.18 -31.77 -20.79
CA LEU A 598 2.31 -31.61 -22.23
C LEU A 598 1.06 -32.16 -22.91
N ILE A 599 0.50 -31.40 -23.84
CA ILE A 599 -0.62 -31.80 -24.69
C ILE A 599 -0.15 -31.68 -26.14
N GLN A 600 -0.15 -32.79 -26.90
CA GLN A 600 0.39 -32.83 -28.27
C GLN A 600 1.84 -32.28 -28.37
N GLU A 601 2.71 -32.70 -27.44
CA GLU A 601 4.10 -32.22 -27.30
C GLU A 601 4.25 -30.71 -27.01
N GLN A 602 3.16 -30.01 -26.69
CA GLN A 602 3.20 -28.61 -26.27
C GLN A 602 2.99 -28.49 -24.76
N THR A 603 3.87 -27.74 -24.09
CA THR A 603 3.76 -27.46 -22.66
C THR A 603 2.56 -26.55 -22.37
N LEU A 604 1.66 -27.02 -21.49
CA LEU A 604 0.59 -26.22 -20.93
C LEU A 604 1.18 -25.15 -20.02
N GLN A 605 1.15 -23.89 -20.48
CA GLN A 605 1.87 -22.80 -19.83
C GLN A 605 1.28 -22.48 -18.44
N GLY A 606 2.14 -22.25 -17.44
CA GLY A 606 1.75 -21.81 -16.09
C GLY A 606 1.04 -22.84 -15.21
N VAL A 607 0.66 -24.02 -15.73
CA VAL A 607 -0.06 -25.04 -14.97
C VAL A 607 0.90 -26.11 -14.45
N LEU A 608 0.85 -26.38 -13.14
CA LEU A 608 1.71 -27.37 -12.47
C LEU A 608 0.87 -28.47 -11.82
N LEU A 609 1.40 -29.69 -11.83
CA LEU A 609 0.83 -30.84 -11.12
C LEU A 609 1.77 -31.27 -10.01
N LEU A 610 1.26 -31.42 -8.79
CA LEU A 610 1.98 -32.02 -7.68
C LEU A 610 1.44 -33.42 -7.46
N VAL A 611 2.35 -34.38 -7.45
CA VAL A 611 2.05 -35.81 -7.33
C VAL A 611 3.02 -36.47 -6.37
N SER A 612 2.59 -37.58 -5.76
CA SER A 612 3.47 -38.46 -5.00
C SER A 612 3.37 -39.88 -5.57
N PRO A 613 4.15 -40.20 -6.62
CA PRO A 613 3.90 -41.36 -7.48
C PRO A 613 3.84 -42.70 -6.74
N LEU A 614 4.58 -42.83 -5.64
CA LEU A 614 4.70 -44.06 -4.87
C LEU A 614 3.68 -44.14 -3.71
N ASN A 615 3.21 -43.00 -3.21
CA ASN A 615 2.48 -42.95 -1.94
C ASN A 615 1.01 -42.53 -2.10
N SER A 616 0.62 -41.90 -3.23
CA SER A 616 -0.74 -41.38 -3.38
C SER A 616 -1.17 -41.26 -4.84
N LYS A 617 -2.45 -41.55 -5.10
CA LYS A 617 -3.09 -41.32 -6.41
C LYS A 617 -3.62 -39.88 -6.57
N ARG A 618 -3.58 -39.07 -5.51
CA ARG A 618 -4.06 -37.69 -5.49
C ARG A 618 -3.20 -36.81 -6.39
N ILE A 619 -3.84 -35.80 -6.97
CA ILE A 619 -3.18 -34.80 -7.82
C ILE A 619 -3.61 -33.44 -7.33
N VAL A 620 -2.63 -32.63 -6.92
CA VAL A 620 -2.85 -31.21 -6.64
C VAL A 620 -2.44 -30.42 -7.88
N VAL A 621 -3.29 -29.51 -8.34
CA VAL A 621 -3.09 -28.71 -9.54
C VAL A 621 -2.97 -27.25 -9.14
N TYR A 622 -1.89 -26.62 -9.57
CA TYR A 622 -1.76 -25.17 -9.59
C TYR A 622 -2.15 -24.66 -10.99
N ALA A 623 -3.20 -23.83 -11.04
CA ALA A 623 -3.78 -23.25 -12.25
C ALA A 623 -3.97 -21.74 -12.03
N PRO A 624 -2.92 -20.92 -12.23
CA PRO A 624 -2.99 -19.48 -12.01
C PRO A 624 -4.00 -18.83 -12.96
N ASP A 625 -4.69 -17.78 -12.54
CA ASP A 625 -5.68 -17.04 -13.35
C ASP A 625 -6.84 -17.90 -13.85
N ALA A 626 -7.15 -19.01 -13.17
CA ALA A 626 -8.31 -19.81 -13.50
C ALA A 626 -9.59 -18.95 -13.38
N PRO A 627 -10.54 -19.06 -14.33
CA PRO A 627 -11.71 -18.16 -14.43
C PRO A 627 -12.74 -18.31 -13.31
N ASP A 628 -12.62 -19.34 -12.49
CA ASP A 628 -13.42 -19.61 -11.30
C ASP A 628 -12.66 -19.25 -10.00
N ARG A 629 -11.52 -18.55 -10.11
CA ARG A 629 -10.68 -18.05 -8.99
C ARG A 629 -10.15 -19.15 -8.06
N ARG A 630 -10.18 -20.42 -8.51
CA ARG A 630 -9.60 -21.57 -7.80
C ARG A 630 -8.23 -21.90 -8.40
N TYR A 631 -7.21 -21.22 -7.89
CA TYR A 631 -5.83 -21.38 -8.34
C TYR A 631 -5.21 -22.71 -7.89
N TRP A 632 -5.58 -23.20 -6.72
CA TRP A 632 -5.20 -24.51 -6.21
C TRP A 632 -6.40 -25.44 -6.25
N ARG A 633 -6.20 -26.67 -6.71
CA ARG A 633 -7.25 -27.70 -6.74
C ARG A 633 -6.67 -29.03 -6.37
N GLU A 634 -7.42 -29.80 -5.62
CA GLU A 634 -7.06 -31.17 -5.33
C GLU A 634 -8.08 -32.14 -5.93
N TYR A 635 -7.57 -33.17 -6.60
CA TYR A 635 -8.36 -34.23 -7.17
C TYR A 635 -7.92 -35.58 -6.61
N ALA A 636 -8.88 -36.48 -6.38
CA ALA A 636 -8.59 -37.83 -5.91
C ALA A 636 -7.73 -38.66 -6.87
N ASN A 637 -7.74 -38.33 -8.18
CA ASN A 637 -6.92 -38.97 -9.23
C ASN A 637 -7.03 -38.23 -10.57
N ALA A 638 -6.22 -38.66 -11.55
CA ALA A 638 -6.23 -38.14 -12.92
C ALA A 638 -7.60 -38.18 -13.61
N ARG A 639 -8.43 -39.20 -13.36
CA ARG A 639 -9.79 -39.25 -13.92
C ARG A 639 -10.68 -38.14 -13.36
N GLY A 640 -10.50 -37.77 -12.09
CA GLY A 640 -11.16 -36.63 -11.46
C GLY A 640 -10.82 -35.30 -12.14
N LEU A 641 -9.53 -35.04 -12.35
CA LEU A 641 -9.04 -33.85 -13.07
C LEU A 641 -9.64 -33.78 -14.49
N MET A 642 -9.56 -34.87 -15.25
CA MET A 642 -10.06 -34.93 -16.62
C MET A 642 -11.57 -34.73 -16.71
N ARG A 643 -12.32 -35.20 -15.72
CA ARG A 643 -13.78 -34.98 -15.63
C ARG A 643 -14.09 -33.50 -15.34
N ALA A 644 -13.35 -32.87 -14.44
CA ALA A 644 -13.54 -31.45 -14.11
C ALA A 644 -13.33 -30.55 -15.35
N ILE A 645 -12.23 -30.76 -16.09
CA ILE A 645 -11.95 -30.00 -17.32
C ILE A 645 -13.03 -30.27 -18.38
N ARG A 646 -13.49 -31.52 -18.53
CA ARG A 646 -14.52 -31.87 -19.52
C ARG A 646 -15.87 -31.24 -19.22
N ASN A 647 -16.23 -31.08 -17.94
CA ASN A 647 -17.56 -30.63 -17.55
C ASN A 647 -17.69 -29.10 -17.55
N ASP A 648 -16.60 -28.36 -17.34
CA ASP A 648 -16.63 -26.90 -17.23
C ASP A 648 -16.08 -26.20 -18.49
N GLN A 649 -16.94 -25.43 -19.20
CA GLN A 649 -16.54 -24.67 -20.39
C GLN A 649 -15.49 -23.61 -20.07
N ARG A 650 -15.54 -22.98 -18.89
CA ARG A 650 -14.57 -21.96 -18.50
C ARG A 650 -13.18 -22.58 -18.35
N LEU A 651 -13.09 -23.78 -17.76
CA LEU A 651 -11.83 -24.53 -17.66
C LEU A 651 -11.33 -25.03 -19.02
N ARG A 652 -12.22 -25.46 -19.93
CA ARG A 652 -11.82 -25.82 -21.30
C ARG A 652 -11.18 -24.63 -22.03
N ASN A 653 -11.83 -23.47 -21.95
CA ASN A 653 -11.34 -22.24 -22.54
C ASN A 653 -9.99 -21.84 -21.93
N TYR A 654 -9.84 -21.96 -20.62
CA TYR A 654 -8.58 -21.72 -19.92
C TYR A 654 -7.44 -22.64 -20.40
N VAL A 655 -7.69 -23.95 -20.52
CA VAL A 655 -6.67 -24.89 -21.03
C VAL A 655 -6.28 -24.58 -22.48
N ALA A 656 -7.27 -24.29 -23.34
CA ALA A 656 -7.01 -23.94 -24.73
C ALA A 656 -6.21 -22.64 -24.87
N GLN A 657 -6.50 -21.64 -24.02
CA GLN A 657 -5.77 -20.38 -23.95
C GLN A 657 -4.29 -20.62 -23.60
N ARG A 658 -3.99 -21.51 -22.65
CA ARG A 658 -2.62 -21.81 -22.19
C ARG A 658 -1.77 -22.65 -23.16
N LEU A 659 -2.27 -22.93 -24.37
CA LEU A 659 -1.58 -23.64 -25.47
C LEU A 659 -1.55 -22.79 -26.75
N PRO A 660 -0.78 -21.68 -26.79
CA PRO A 660 -0.89 -20.68 -27.86
C PRO A 660 -0.48 -21.18 -29.25
N ARG A 661 0.29 -22.27 -29.34
CA ARG A 661 0.73 -22.87 -30.61
C ARG A 661 -0.16 -24.02 -31.06
N ALA A 662 -1.14 -24.42 -30.27
CA ALA A 662 -2.03 -25.52 -30.61
C ALA A 662 -3.25 -24.97 -31.35
N SER A 663 -3.76 -25.74 -32.32
CA SER A 663 -5.03 -25.41 -32.96
C SER A 663 -6.16 -25.47 -31.92
N ARG A 664 -6.77 -24.32 -31.63
CA ARG A 664 -7.84 -24.17 -30.63
C ARG A 664 -9.00 -25.12 -30.88
N ASP A 665 -9.45 -25.22 -32.13
CA ASP A 665 -10.54 -26.11 -32.56
C ASP A 665 -10.20 -27.59 -32.34
N ASN A 666 -8.95 -27.98 -32.55
CA ASN A 666 -8.51 -29.36 -32.34
C ASN A 666 -8.42 -29.71 -30.85
N ILE A 667 -7.89 -28.79 -30.02
CA ILE A 667 -7.84 -28.97 -28.56
C ILE A 667 -9.26 -29.05 -27.97
N GLU A 668 -10.17 -28.17 -28.40
CA GLU A 668 -11.55 -28.20 -27.94
C GLU A 668 -12.25 -29.52 -28.30
N LYS A 669 -12.07 -30.02 -29.53
CA LYS A 669 -12.57 -31.35 -29.94
C LYS A 669 -12.01 -32.47 -29.07
N LEU A 670 -10.72 -32.44 -28.72
CA LEU A 670 -10.09 -33.45 -27.86
C LEU A 670 -10.61 -33.41 -26.41
N LEU A 671 -10.86 -32.21 -25.89
CA LEU A 671 -11.40 -31.99 -24.54
C LEU A 671 -12.85 -32.47 -24.43
N VAL A 672 -13.70 -32.14 -25.41
CA VAL A 672 -15.12 -32.53 -25.42
C VAL A 672 -15.31 -34.02 -25.68
N LYS A 673 -14.61 -34.59 -26.67
CA LYS A 673 -14.73 -36.02 -27.04
C LYS A 673 -14.03 -36.97 -26.06
N GLY A 674 -13.32 -36.45 -25.05
CA GLY A 674 -12.69 -37.25 -24.00
C GLY A 674 -11.48 -38.08 -24.44
N ARG A 675 -10.85 -37.74 -25.58
CA ARG A 675 -9.68 -38.44 -26.15
C ARG A 675 -8.34 -37.79 -25.79
N LEU A 676 -8.33 -36.77 -24.93
CA LEU A 676 -7.12 -36.05 -24.55
C LEU A 676 -6.06 -36.96 -23.89
N GLY A 677 -6.46 -38.02 -23.18
CA GLY A 677 -5.56 -38.86 -22.40
C GLY A 677 -4.41 -39.50 -23.19
N SER A 678 -4.61 -39.87 -24.45
CA SER A 678 -3.56 -40.43 -25.32
C SER A 678 -2.56 -39.39 -25.83
N HIS A 679 -2.87 -38.11 -25.69
CA HIS A 679 -2.05 -36.98 -26.13
C HIS A 679 -1.46 -36.19 -24.96
N VAL A 680 -1.67 -36.68 -23.73
CA VAL A 680 -1.19 -36.07 -22.50
C VAL A 680 0.07 -36.79 -22.05
N ARG A 681 1.14 -36.03 -21.85
CA ARG A 681 2.37 -36.51 -21.23
C ARG A 681 2.68 -35.66 -20.01
N GLN A 682 3.11 -36.32 -18.93
CA GLN A 682 3.58 -35.66 -17.72
C GLN A 682 5.10 -35.71 -17.70
N GLN A 683 5.74 -34.57 -17.42
CA GLN A 683 7.19 -34.48 -17.31
C GLN A 683 7.56 -33.85 -15.97
N THR A 684 8.39 -34.53 -15.18
CA THR A 684 8.88 -34.02 -13.90
C THR A 684 9.82 -32.84 -14.12
N ILE A 685 9.61 -31.77 -13.35
CA ILE A 685 10.50 -30.60 -13.30
C ILE A 685 11.66 -30.92 -12.34
N THR A 686 12.89 -30.87 -12.85
CA THR A 686 14.12 -31.13 -12.09
C THR A 686 14.85 -29.84 -11.74
N GLY A 687 15.43 -29.77 -10.54
CA GLY A 687 16.13 -28.58 -10.03
C GLY A 687 15.17 -27.58 -9.39
N ASN A 688 15.52 -26.29 -9.41
CA ASN A 688 14.69 -25.23 -8.85
C ASN A 688 13.45 -24.96 -9.71
N LEU A 689 12.26 -25.17 -9.14
CA LEU A 689 10.96 -24.96 -9.79
C LEU A 689 10.83 -23.60 -10.46
N TYR A 690 11.15 -22.52 -9.74
CA TYR A 690 10.92 -21.16 -10.22
C TYR A 690 11.85 -20.78 -11.36
N HIS A 691 13.10 -21.26 -11.33
CA HIS A 691 14.03 -21.09 -12.45
C HIS A 691 13.56 -21.85 -13.69
N ALA A 692 13.06 -23.08 -13.51
CA ALA A 692 12.53 -23.89 -14.60
C ALA A 692 11.29 -23.23 -15.24
N ALA A 693 10.38 -22.69 -14.42
CA ALA A 693 9.20 -21.95 -14.89
C ALA A 693 9.59 -20.70 -15.69
N TYR A 694 10.48 -19.86 -15.16
CA TYR A 694 10.97 -18.67 -15.87
C TYR A 694 11.62 -19.01 -17.22
N ARG A 695 12.50 -20.03 -17.25
CA ARG A 695 13.15 -20.45 -18.50
C ARG A 695 12.17 -21.01 -19.52
N ALA A 696 11.14 -21.73 -19.08
CA ALA A 696 10.10 -22.22 -19.96
C ALA A 696 9.33 -21.07 -20.63
N GLU A 697 8.99 -20.04 -19.86
CA GLU A 697 8.33 -18.83 -20.37
C GLU A 697 9.22 -18.05 -21.35
N VAL A 698 10.50 -17.83 -21.00
CA VAL A 698 11.47 -17.16 -21.87
C VAL A 698 11.69 -17.93 -23.17
N HIS A 699 11.83 -19.26 -23.12
CA HIS A 699 11.96 -20.07 -24.33
C HIS A 699 10.72 -20.02 -25.22
N ASN A 700 9.52 -20.02 -24.62
CA ASN A 700 8.28 -19.85 -25.39
C ASN A 700 8.23 -18.47 -26.07
N LEU A 701 8.60 -17.41 -25.35
CA LEU A 701 8.72 -16.05 -25.90
C LEU A 701 9.71 -16.01 -27.07
N MET A 702 10.93 -16.54 -26.89
CA MET A 702 11.94 -16.59 -27.94
C MET A 702 11.46 -17.36 -29.16
N ALA A 703 10.77 -18.47 -28.95
CA ALA A 703 10.26 -19.28 -30.04
C ALA A 703 9.07 -18.59 -30.75
N GLN A 704 8.30 -17.73 -30.07
CA GLN A 704 7.24 -16.93 -30.70
C GLN A 704 7.83 -15.80 -31.52
N ALA A 705 8.85 -15.12 -31.00
CA ALA A 705 9.62 -14.13 -31.75
C ALA A 705 10.27 -14.73 -33.00
N ASP A 706 10.80 -15.96 -32.92
CA ASP A 706 11.34 -16.69 -34.08
C ASP A 706 10.26 -17.00 -35.13
N ALA A 707 9.05 -17.36 -34.71
CA ALA A 707 7.93 -17.55 -35.64
C ALA A 707 7.52 -16.23 -36.33
N ALA A 708 7.34 -15.16 -35.55
CA ALA A 708 6.93 -13.84 -36.05
C ALA A 708 7.97 -13.19 -36.98
N THR A 709 9.26 -13.47 -36.78
CA THR A 709 10.34 -12.95 -37.65
C THR A 709 10.56 -13.75 -38.93
N ARG A 710 9.92 -14.92 -39.08
CA ARG A 710 10.12 -15.82 -40.23
C ARG A 710 8.87 -15.99 -41.11
N SER A 711 7.66 -15.82 -40.60
CA SER A 711 6.43 -15.96 -41.39
C SER A 711 6.03 -14.64 -42.07
N ASN A 712 6.14 -14.58 -43.39
CA ASN A 712 5.74 -13.41 -44.21
C ASN A 712 4.21 -13.28 -44.42
N GLU A 713 3.40 -14.27 -44.03
CA GLU A 713 1.94 -14.27 -44.28
C GLU A 713 1.16 -13.26 -43.42
N GLU A 714 1.75 -12.73 -42.33
CA GLU A 714 1.12 -11.75 -41.43
C GLU A 714 1.46 -10.28 -41.76
N LEU A 715 2.25 -9.99 -42.81
CA LEU A 715 2.54 -8.60 -43.21
C LEU A 715 1.47 -7.97 -44.12
N LEU A 716 0.49 -8.76 -44.58
CA LEU A 716 -0.69 -8.30 -45.33
C LEU A 716 -2.01 -8.57 -44.59
N GLY A 717 -1.98 -9.26 -43.44
CA GLY A 717 -3.14 -9.64 -42.66
C GLY A 717 -2.99 -9.15 -41.22
N THR A 718 -4.05 -8.51 -40.72
CA THR A 718 -4.17 -7.92 -39.39
C THR A 718 -3.43 -8.72 -38.32
N PHE A 719 -2.42 -8.09 -37.69
CA PHE A 719 -1.75 -8.61 -36.49
C PHE A 719 -2.84 -9.10 -35.53
N SER A 720 -2.95 -10.40 -35.29
CA SER A 720 -3.97 -10.93 -34.38
C SER A 720 -3.58 -10.60 -32.95
N ILE A 721 -3.95 -9.39 -32.51
CA ILE A 721 -3.75 -8.80 -31.18
C ILE A 721 -4.40 -9.62 -30.04
N ASN A 722 -5.09 -10.73 -30.35
CA ASN A 722 -5.87 -11.50 -29.37
C ASN A 722 -5.10 -12.58 -28.59
N VAL A 723 -3.81 -12.82 -28.85
CA VAL A 723 -3.05 -13.88 -28.16
C VAL A 723 -2.29 -13.37 -26.92
N LEU A 724 -2.18 -12.05 -26.73
CA LEU A 724 -1.32 -11.46 -25.69
C LEU A 724 -1.93 -11.40 -24.27
N ARG A 725 -3.16 -11.89 -24.06
CA ARG A 725 -3.87 -11.73 -22.76
C ARG A 725 -3.46 -12.70 -21.64
N LEU A 726 -2.42 -13.52 -21.82
CA LEU A 726 -2.10 -14.61 -20.89
C LEU A 726 -0.81 -14.49 -20.09
N LEU A 727 -0.05 -13.40 -20.27
CA LEU A 727 1.12 -13.10 -19.45
C LEU A 727 0.88 -11.78 -18.71
N LEU A 728 -0.14 -11.78 -17.86
CA LEU A 728 -0.35 -10.71 -16.90
C LEU A 728 0.40 -11.04 -15.62
N ASP A 729 1.73 -11.14 -15.72
CA ASP A 729 2.59 -10.94 -14.57
C ASP A 729 3.62 -9.87 -14.91
N ILE A 730 3.64 -8.87 -14.03
CA ILE A 730 4.57 -7.73 -13.96
C ILE A 730 4.23 -6.50 -14.82
N VAL A 731 3.02 -5.93 -14.67
CA VAL A 731 2.72 -4.51 -15.01
C VAL A 731 3.22 -3.55 -13.90
N THR A 732 4.42 -3.78 -13.36
CA THR A 732 5.04 -2.91 -12.33
C THR A 732 6.50 -2.56 -12.58
N LEU A 733 7.08 -2.96 -13.72
CA LEU A 733 8.51 -2.78 -13.95
C LEU A 733 8.94 -1.43 -14.55
N VAL A 734 8.03 -0.49 -14.88
CA VAL A 734 8.47 0.77 -15.51
C VAL A 734 7.56 1.94 -15.16
N LEU A 735 7.68 2.51 -13.96
CA LEU A 735 7.11 3.83 -13.68
C LEU A 735 8.07 4.68 -12.82
N PRO A 736 8.30 5.97 -13.15
CA PRO A 736 9.02 6.93 -12.33
C PRO A 736 8.45 7.06 -10.91
N GLN A 737 9.30 7.33 -9.90
CA GLN A 737 8.97 7.29 -8.47
C GLN A 737 7.78 8.19 -8.05
N ARG A 738 7.58 9.35 -8.68
CA ARG A 738 6.40 10.21 -8.43
C ARG A 738 5.11 9.63 -9.01
N GLN A 739 5.22 8.89 -10.11
CA GLN A 739 4.08 8.22 -10.76
C GLN A 739 3.80 6.85 -10.14
N LEU A 740 4.78 6.13 -9.58
CA LEU A 740 4.55 4.93 -8.76
C LEU A 740 3.89 5.25 -7.42
N MET A 741 4.24 6.37 -6.78
CA MET A 741 3.46 6.87 -5.65
C MET A 741 2.05 7.25 -6.11
N ALA A 742 1.90 7.98 -7.22
CA ALA A 742 0.59 8.27 -7.80
C ALA A 742 -0.14 7.06 -8.42
N LEU A 743 0.50 5.91 -8.65
CA LEU A 743 -0.10 4.63 -9.08
C LEU A 743 -0.26 3.65 -7.93
N ALA A 744 0.42 3.82 -6.81
CA ALA A 744 0.12 3.12 -5.56
C ALA A 744 -1.03 3.83 -4.85
N PHE A 745 -1.01 5.17 -4.79
CA PHE A 745 -2.17 6.02 -4.47
C PHE A 745 -3.22 5.99 -5.58
N GLY A 746 -2.80 5.79 -6.83
CA GLY A 746 -3.68 5.63 -7.98
C GLY A 746 -4.33 4.26 -7.99
N ARG A 747 -3.64 3.16 -7.67
CA ARG A 747 -4.24 1.84 -7.47
C ARG A 747 -4.96 1.74 -6.14
N MET A 748 -4.58 2.48 -5.11
CA MET A 748 -5.38 2.66 -3.90
C MET A 748 -6.65 3.45 -4.22
N GLY A 749 -6.54 4.54 -4.97
CA GLY A 749 -7.65 5.36 -5.44
C GLY A 749 -8.55 4.62 -6.43
N ILE A 750 -7.99 3.86 -7.36
CA ILE A 750 -8.63 3.02 -8.38
C ILE A 750 -9.15 1.72 -7.75
N SER A 751 -8.54 1.13 -6.72
CA SER A 751 -9.16 -0.02 -6.03
C SER A 751 -10.23 0.41 -5.02
N ILE A 752 -10.11 1.60 -4.43
CA ILE A 752 -11.20 2.24 -3.67
C ILE A 752 -12.30 2.71 -4.63
N TRP A 753 -11.97 3.16 -5.84
CA TRP A 753 -12.90 3.67 -6.86
C TRP A 753 -13.53 2.56 -7.71
N ASP A 754 -12.78 1.58 -8.20
CA ASP A 754 -13.26 0.33 -8.82
C ASP A 754 -13.94 -0.54 -7.77
N GLY A 755 -13.52 -0.52 -6.51
CA GLY A 755 -14.29 -1.11 -5.41
C GLY A 755 -15.59 -0.36 -5.13
N PHE A 756 -15.63 0.95 -5.39
CA PHE A 756 -16.82 1.81 -5.30
C PHE A 756 -17.74 1.64 -6.52
N GLU A 757 -17.20 1.47 -7.72
CA GLU A 757 -17.93 1.17 -8.97
C GLU A 757 -18.42 -0.29 -8.95
N ALA A 758 -17.59 -1.28 -8.64
CA ALA A 758 -17.98 -2.69 -8.49
C ALA A 758 -19.05 -2.88 -7.41
N PHE A 759 -18.98 -2.14 -6.30
CA PHE A 759 -20.06 -2.17 -5.28
C PHE A 759 -21.36 -1.52 -5.78
N ASN A 760 -21.28 -0.46 -6.59
CA ASN A 760 -22.46 0.14 -7.24
C ASN A 760 -23.01 -0.72 -8.40
N GLU A 761 -22.19 -1.61 -8.96
CA GLU A 761 -22.50 -2.56 -10.03
C GLU A 761 -22.91 -3.96 -9.50
N ASP A 762 -23.08 -4.12 -8.18
CA ASP A 762 -23.45 -5.38 -7.49
C ASP A 762 -22.38 -6.51 -7.61
N ASP A 763 -21.16 -6.19 -8.04
CA ASP A 763 -20.01 -7.11 -8.07
C ASP A 763 -19.23 -7.08 -6.75
N HIS A 764 -19.86 -7.67 -5.73
CA HIS A 764 -19.34 -7.70 -4.36
C HIS A 764 -18.02 -8.47 -4.21
N GLU A 765 -17.73 -9.40 -5.12
CA GLU A 765 -16.53 -10.24 -5.03
C GLU A 765 -15.29 -9.52 -5.56
N ASP A 766 -15.43 -8.71 -6.63
CA ASP A 766 -14.38 -7.81 -7.10
C ASP A 766 -14.19 -6.61 -6.16
N ALA A 767 -15.27 -6.06 -5.60
CA ALA A 767 -15.18 -5.03 -4.56
C ALA A 767 -14.35 -5.49 -3.35
N LEU A 768 -14.49 -6.75 -2.94
CA LEU A 768 -13.69 -7.35 -1.88
C LEU A 768 -12.21 -7.51 -2.26
N HIS A 769 -11.92 -7.94 -3.49
CA HIS A 769 -10.55 -8.12 -3.96
C HIS A 769 -9.80 -6.79 -4.01
N HIS A 770 -10.47 -5.75 -4.53
CA HIS A 770 -9.95 -4.39 -4.58
C HIS A 770 -9.81 -3.78 -3.19
N ALA A 771 -10.76 -4.01 -2.28
CA ALA A 771 -10.61 -3.61 -0.89
C ALA A 771 -9.40 -4.30 -0.23
N ILE A 772 -9.23 -5.61 -0.35
CA ILE A 772 -8.08 -6.35 0.23
C ILE A 772 -6.75 -5.87 -0.38
N ALA A 773 -6.72 -5.50 -1.66
CA ALA A 773 -5.57 -4.88 -2.30
C ALA A 773 -5.31 -3.45 -1.79
N ALA A 774 -6.35 -2.62 -1.61
CA ALA A 774 -6.25 -1.29 -1.00
C ALA A 774 -5.75 -1.38 0.45
N LEU A 775 -6.26 -2.35 1.22
CA LEU A 775 -5.85 -2.69 2.59
C LEU A 775 -4.38 -3.11 2.66
N SER A 776 -3.83 -3.69 1.59
CA SER A 776 -2.42 -4.07 1.51
C SER A 776 -1.50 -2.89 1.15
N HIS A 777 -2.05 -1.81 0.59
CA HIS A 777 -1.31 -0.63 0.15
C HIS A 777 -1.40 0.57 1.09
N ALA A 778 -2.38 0.61 2.00
CA ALA A 778 -2.69 1.79 2.80
C ALA A 778 -2.47 1.57 4.31
N THR A 779 -1.25 1.71 4.81
CA THR A 779 -1.04 1.77 6.28
C THR A 779 -1.79 2.93 6.95
N GLU A 780 -2.09 3.99 6.20
CA GLU A 780 -2.78 5.20 6.70
C GLU A 780 -4.32 5.13 6.50
N GLY A 781 -4.79 4.56 5.38
CA GLY A 781 -6.22 4.31 5.11
C GLY A 781 -6.83 3.15 5.92
N LEU A 782 -5.99 2.23 6.42
CA LEU A 782 -6.41 1.17 7.35
C LEU A 782 -6.89 1.72 8.69
N ASN A 783 -6.31 2.83 9.16
CA ASN A 783 -6.68 3.44 10.44
C ASN A 783 -8.00 4.22 10.33
N THR A 784 -8.37 4.72 9.14
CA THR A 784 -9.66 5.38 8.91
C THR A 784 -10.79 4.37 8.73
N LEU A 785 -10.53 3.18 8.17
CA LEU A 785 -11.48 2.06 8.03
C LEU A 785 -11.75 1.30 9.35
N ALA A 786 -11.24 1.78 10.46
CA ALA A 786 -11.47 1.27 11.81
C ALA A 786 -12.90 1.56 12.32
N GLY A 787 -13.92 1.41 11.47
CA GLY A 787 -15.34 1.48 11.85
C GLY A 787 -16.05 0.13 11.93
N SER A 788 -15.44 -0.96 11.44
CA SER A 788 -16.02 -2.30 11.49
C SER A 788 -15.33 -3.22 12.52
N GLY A 789 -16.14 -4.00 13.24
CA GLY A 789 -15.71 -4.79 14.38
C GLY A 789 -14.83 -5.97 13.99
N MET A 790 -15.10 -6.61 12.84
CA MET A 790 -14.24 -7.68 12.32
C MET A 790 -12.91 -7.14 11.83
N MET A 791 -12.91 -6.05 11.06
CA MET A 791 -11.69 -5.53 10.46
C MET A 791 -10.71 -4.99 11.50
N ARG A 792 -11.21 -4.34 12.56
CA ARG A 792 -10.38 -3.94 13.71
C ARG A 792 -9.77 -5.12 14.46
N ARG A 793 -10.55 -6.19 14.71
CA ARG A 793 -10.03 -7.41 15.35
C ARG A 793 -8.96 -8.10 14.52
N VAL A 794 -9.12 -8.07 13.20
CA VAL A 794 -8.12 -8.57 12.24
C VAL A 794 -6.86 -7.71 12.28
N LEU A 795 -6.99 -6.37 12.22
CA LEU A 795 -5.87 -5.43 12.33
C LEU A 795 -5.08 -5.61 13.64
N ARG A 796 -5.79 -5.65 14.78
CA ARG A 796 -5.17 -5.89 16.10
C ARG A 796 -4.51 -7.26 16.19
N GLY A 797 -5.09 -8.25 15.52
CA GLY A 797 -4.66 -9.64 15.54
C GLY A 797 -3.84 -10.06 14.33
N MET A 798 -3.05 -9.20 13.69
CA MET A 798 -2.10 -9.61 12.64
C MET A 798 -0.72 -10.00 13.24
N PRO A 799 -0.46 -11.30 13.50
CA PRO A 799 0.87 -11.84 13.67
C PRO A 799 1.85 -11.62 12.51
N ARG A 800 3.12 -11.74 12.90
CA ARG A 800 4.37 -11.51 12.16
C ARG A 800 4.50 -12.29 10.84
N PRO A 801 5.02 -11.63 9.81
CA PRO A 801 6.21 -12.12 9.13
C PRO A 801 7.47 -11.73 9.94
N PRO A 802 8.44 -12.64 10.14
CA PRO A 802 9.72 -12.28 10.76
C PRO A 802 10.38 -11.17 9.94
N SER A 803 11.21 -10.35 10.59
CA SER A 803 12.11 -9.48 9.83
C SER A 803 12.90 -10.32 8.85
N VAL A 804 12.87 -9.90 7.60
CA VAL A 804 13.67 -10.53 6.57
C VAL A 804 15.09 -10.02 6.77
N PRO A 805 16.07 -10.89 7.09
CA PRO A 805 17.47 -10.48 7.09
C PRO A 805 17.86 -10.02 5.69
N LEU A 806 18.92 -9.21 5.60
CA LEU A 806 19.47 -8.82 4.31
C LEU A 806 19.73 -10.05 3.42
N PRO A 807 19.11 -10.14 2.23
CA PRO A 807 19.32 -11.28 1.35
C PRO A 807 20.79 -11.35 0.93
N SER A 808 21.36 -12.56 0.90
CA SER A 808 22.78 -12.80 0.59
C SER A 808 23.22 -12.21 -0.76
N ARG A 809 22.31 -12.06 -1.72
CA ARG A 809 22.61 -11.44 -3.02
C ARG A 809 23.09 -9.99 -2.93
N TYR A 810 22.66 -9.25 -1.90
CA TYR A 810 23.09 -7.86 -1.69
C TYR A 810 24.50 -7.76 -1.10
N GLN A 811 25.13 -8.90 -0.79
CA GLN A 811 26.46 -8.94 -0.24
C GLN A 811 27.46 -8.33 -1.22
N ALA A 812 28.14 -7.28 -0.79
CA ALA A 812 29.23 -6.65 -1.48
C ALA A 812 30.57 -7.09 -0.88
N ARG A 813 31.65 -6.98 -1.68
CA ARG A 813 33.02 -7.22 -1.23
C ARG A 813 33.80 -5.90 -1.32
N PRO A 814 33.77 -5.06 -0.28
CA PRO A 814 34.57 -3.83 -0.26
C PRO A 814 36.05 -4.14 -0.07
N ALA A 815 36.91 -3.18 -0.41
CA ALA A 815 38.35 -3.31 -0.20
C ALA A 815 38.67 -3.00 1.27
N GLU A 816 38.71 -4.01 2.14
CA GLU A 816 38.78 -3.86 3.61
C GLU A 816 39.86 -2.87 4.10
N ALA A 817 41.01 -2.81 3.42
CA ALA A 817 42.11 -1.88 3.75
C ALA A 817 41.79 -0.38 3.52
N LYS A 818 40.71 -0.06 2.79
CA LYS A 818 40.32 1.31 2.41
C LYS A 818 39.00 1.76 3.05
N ILE A 819 38.43 0.94 3.92
CA ILE A 819 37.16 1.23 4.58
C ILE A 819 37.42 1.96 5.89
N ARG A 820 36.70 3.05 6.14
CA ARG A 820 36.72 3.80 7.39
C ARG A 820 35.37 3.67 8.08
N TYR A 821 35.39 3.39 9.37
CA TYR A 821 34.18 3.36 10.19
C TYR A 821 33.81 4.79 10.59
N LEU A 822 32.60 5.24 10.28
CA LEU A 822 32.09 6.56 10.68
C LEU A 822 31.48 6.45 12.08
N ILE A 823 32.08 7.14 13.05
CA ILE A 823 31.59 7.19 14.44
C ILE A 823 30.78 8.48 14.71
N ASP A 824 30.88 9.51 13.88
CA ASP A 824 30.23 10.81 14.12
C ASP A 824 29.54 11.38 12.88
N GLY A 825 28.25 11.67 13.02
CA GLY A 825 27.45 12.41 12.05
C GLY A 825 25.95 12.37 12.40
N ALA A 826 25.18 13.33 11.87
CA ALA A 826 23.73 13.52 12.09
C ALA A 826 22.82 12.31 11.72
N HIS A 827 23.42 11.17 11.34
CA HIS A 827 22.77 9.97 10.82
C HIS A 827 23.21 8.64 11.52
N GLY A 828 23.98 8.69 12.62
CA GLY A 828 23.98 7.76 13.78
C GLY A 828 24.04 6.21 13.64
N GLU A 829 24.09 5.62 12.45
CA GLU A 829 24.03 4.16 12.26
C GLU A 829 25.38 3.60 11.77
N ALA A 830 25.82 2.44 12.29
CA ALA A 830 27.13 1.82 12.04
C ALA A 830 27.44 1.55 10.56
N VAL A 831 27.86 2.60 9.87
CA VAL A 831 28.11 2.65 8.43
C VAL A 831 29.59 2.87 8.18
N TYR A 832 30.06 2.22 7.13
CA TYR A 832 31.44 2.16 6.70
C TYR A 832 31.59 2.95 5.40
N GLU A 833 32.54 3.86 5.30
CA GLU A 833 32.81 4.66 4.10
C GLU A 833 34.06 4.17 3.39
N GLN A 834 34.00 4.09 2.06
CA GLN A 834 35.15 3.87 1.19
C GLN A 834 35.20 4.97 0.13
N ALA A 835 36.32 5.68 0.04
CA ALA A 835 36.54 6.68 -1.01
C ALA A 835 36.48 6.02 -2.40
N SER A 836 35.70 6.60 -3.33
CA SER A 836 35.64 6.15 -4.72
C SER A 836 36.90 6.53 -5.49
N ALA A 837 37.15 5.86 -6.63
CA ALA A 837 38.19 6.22 -7.58
C ALA A 837 37.89 7.54 -8.33
N SER A 838 36.61 7.93 -8.40
CA SER A 838 36.14 9.21 -8.94
C SER A 838 36.15 10.28 -7.85
N SER A 839 36.81 11.43 -8.08
CA SER A 839 36.93 12.50 -7.08
C SER A 839 35.55 13.00 -6.62
N GLY A 840 35.37 13.11 -5.30
CA GLY A 840 34.16 13.65 -4.67
C GLY A 840 33.02 12.66 -4.41
N LEU A 841 33.15 11.37 -4.73
CA LEU A 841 32.14 10.35 -4.42
C LEU A 841 32.65 9.35 -3.38
N SER A 842 31.82 9.04 -2.39
CA SER A 842 32.08 8.01 -1.38
C SER A 842 31.06 6.87 -1.49
N LEU A 843 31.53 5.65 -1.32
CA LEU A 843 30.69 4.45 -1.25
C LEU A 843 30.46 4.10 0.22
N TYR A 844 29.21 3.82 0.59
CA TYR A 844 28.86 3.46 1.95
C TYR A 844 28.53 1.97 2.04
N TYR A 845 28.83 1.36 3.19
CA TYR A 845 28.60 -0.05 3.47
C TYR A 845 28.04 -0.26 4.87
N VAL A 846 27.26 -1.31 5.05
CA VAL A 846 26.86 -1.82 6.38
C VAL A 846 27.35 -3.24 6.55
N LYS A 847 27.58 -3.64 7.80
CA LYS A 847 28.08 -4.98 8.17
C LYS A 847 27.06 -5.71 9.04
N ASP A 848 26.73 -6.95 8.69
CA ASP A 848 25.88 -7.79 9.54
C ASP A 848 26.67 -8.54 10.63
N LEU A 849 25.96 -9.21 11.55
CA LEU A 849 26.57 -9.99 12.64
C LEU A 849 27.45 -11.15 12.14
N GLN A 850 27.25 -11.60 10.90
CA GLN A 850 28.02 -12.67 10.26
C GLN A 850 29.27 -12.12 9.53
N GLY A 851 29.51 -10.81 9.61
CA GLY A 851 30.65 -10.15 9.01
C GLY A 851 30.51 -9.85 7.53
N ARG A 852 29.32 -10.02 6.94
CA ARG A 852 29.06 -9.74 5.52
C ARG A 852 28.79 -8.25 5.33
N TYR A 853 29.40 -7.68 4.29
CA TYR A 853 29.21 -6.28 3.93
C TYR A 853 28.13 -6.12 2.87
N PHE A 854 27.39 -5.01 2.93
CA PHE A 854 26.35 -4.65 1.98
C PHE A 854 26.57 -3.20 1.55
N ASN A 855 26.60 -2.92 0.25
CA ASN A 855 26.71 -1.54 -0.25
C ASN A 855 25.38 -0.82 0.00
N VAL A 856 25.43 0.41 0.53
CA VAL A 856 24.24 1.20 0.86
C VAL A 856 24.32 2.63 0.33
N SER A 857 23.16 3.25 0.16
CA SER A 857 23.02 4.69 -0.06
C SER A 857 21.88 5.26 0.76
N PHE A 858 22.02 6.48 1.25
CA PHE A 858 20.99 7.18 2.02
C PHE A 858 20.10 8.01 1.09
N ASP A 859 18.77 7.88 1.21
CA ASP A 859 17.81 8.58 0.34
C ASP A 859 17.28 9.91 0.92
N GLY A 860 17.82 10.35 2.06
CA GLY A 860 17.33 11.50 2.83
C GLY A 860 16.43 11.11 4.01
N SER A 861 15.95 9.86 4.06
CA SER A 861 15.10 9.34 5.15
C SER A 861 15.52 7.96 5.66
N ARG A 862 16.02 7.07 4.79
CA ARG A 862 16.31 5.66 5.07
C ARG A 862 17.58 5.21 4.35
N TRP A 863 18.27 4.25 4.97
CA TRP A 863 19.35 3.51 4.30
C TRP A 863 18.76 2.53 3.29
N ARG A 864 19.41 2.41 2.13
CA ARG A 864 19.00 1.46 1.10
C ARG A 864 20.16 0.62 0.61
N ALA A 865 20.03 -0.71 0.68
CA ALA A 865 21.00 -1.65 0.14
C ALA A 865 20.95 -1.68 -1.39
N THR A 866 22.11 -1.53 -2.00
CA THR A 866 22.38 -1.61 -3.43
C THR A 866 22.64 -3.06 -3.80
N ASP A 867 21.92 -3.60 -4.79
CA ASP A 867 22.24 -4.92 -5.34
C ASP A 867 23.52 -4.82 -6.19
N PRO A 868 24.60 -5.57 -5.90
CA PRO A 868 25.83 -5.56 -6.70
C PRO A 868 25.61 -5.92 -8.17
N LYS A 869 24.58 -6.71 -8.48
CA LYS A 869 24.22 -7.05 -9.87
C LYS A 869 23.42 -5.95 -10.57
N GLN A 870 22.87 -5.00 -9.82
CA GLN A 870 22.15 -3.84 -10.35
C GLN A 870 22.44 -2.56 -9.54
N PRO A 871 23.66 -2.01 -9.64
CA PRO A 871 24.06 -0.86 -8.83
C PRO A 871 23.29 0.43 -9.18
N LEU A 872 22.73 0.50 -10.39
CA LEU A 872 21.97 1.63 -10.93
C LEU A 872 20.46 1.50 -10.75
N ALA A 873 19.99 0.49 -10.00
CA ALA A 873 18.57 0.36 -9.71
C ALA A 873 18.06 1.62 -8.98
N TYR A 874 17.01 2.24 -9.54
CA TYR A 874 16.41 3.46 -9.01
C TYR A 874 15.73 3.23 -7.65
N LEU A 875 15.19 2.03 -7.44
CA LEU A 875 14.64 1.58 -6.16
C LEU A 875 15.62 0.58 -5.53
N LYS A 876 16.29 1.03 -4.47
CA LYS A 876 17.17 0.20 -3.65
C LYS A 876 16.42 -0.31 -2.42
N LEU A 877 16.81 -1.48 -1.91
CA LEU A 877 16.11 -2.18 -0.83
C LEU A 877 16.22 -1.36 0.47
N PRO A 878 15.13 -0.82 1.04
CA PRO A 878 15.22 -0.10 2.31
C PRO A 878 15.64 -1.04 3.42
N ILE A 879 16.55 -0.58 4.27
CA ILE A 879 17.09 -1.33 5.39
C ILE A 879 17.14 -0.46 6.63
N LYS A 880 17.12 -1.13 7.79
CA LYS A 880 17.36 -0.48 9.07
C LYS A 880 18.19 -1.38 9.96
N ARG A 881 18.88 -0.75 10.90
CA ARG A 881 19.56 -1.45 11.99
C ARG A 881 18.62 -1.55 13.18
N ARG A 882 18.52 -2.76 13.73
CA ARG A 882 17.78 -3.06 14.95
C ARG A 882 18.61 -2.77 16.20
N LEU A 883 17.94 -2.74 17.36
CA LEU A 883 18.61 -2.62 18.66
C LEU A 883 19.60 -3.77 18.94
N ASP A 884 19.30 -4.98 18.45
CA ASP A 884 20.21 -6.14 18.53
C ASP A 884 21.40 -6.06 17.55
N GLN A 885 21.60 -4.90 16.91
CA GLN A 885 22.63 -4.59 15.94
C GLN A 885 22.53 -5.36 14.61
N THR A 886 21.44 -6.11 14.38
CA THR A 886 21.19 -6.78 13.10
C THR A 886 20.62 -5.81 12.07
N TRP A 887 21.02 -5.99 10.82
CA TRP A 887 20.45 -5.25 9.69
C TRP A 887 19.36 -6.07 9.02
N VAL A 888 18.17 -5.47 8.89
CA VAL A 888 16.98 -6.12 8.33
C VAL A 888 16.36 -5.25 7.25
N VAL A 889 15.54 -5.87 6.40
CA VAL A 889 14.73 -5.15 5.41
C VAL A 889 13.71 -4.27 6.15
N ASP A 890 13.77 -2.96 5.89
CA ASP A 890 12.85 -1.99 6.45
C ASP A 890 11.59 -1.90 5.57
N SER A 891 10.60 -2.75 5.89
CA SER A 891 9.28 -2.69 5.27
C SER A 891 8.26 -2.17 6.27
N PRO A 892 7.35 -1.25 5.88
CA PRO A 892 6.21 -0.85 6.70
C PRO A 892 5.27 -2.02 7.03
N LEU A 893 5.44 -3.19 6.37
CA LEU A 893 4.66 -4.42 6.55
C LEU A 893 5.34 -5.45 7.50
N LEU A 894 6.61 -5.27 7.89
CA LEU A 894 7.33 -6.17 8.83
C LEU A 894 7.39 -5.58 10.25
N TRP A 895 7.45 -6.42 11.30
CA TRP A 895 7.58 -5.94 12.69
C TRP A 895 8.84 -5.07 12.83
N TYR A 896 8.77 -3.99 13.62
CA TYR A 896 9.87 -3.03 13.68
C TYR A 896 11.16 -3.74 14.15
N ASP A 897 11.08 -4.55 15.21
CA ASP A 897 12.22 -5.28 15.80
C ASP A 897 11.96 -6.77 16.15
N GLY A 898 10.80 -7.35 15.76
CA GLY A 898 10.44 -8.74 16.10
C GLY A 898 9.74 -8.86 17.47
N LEU A 899 9.45 -10.08 17.96
CA LEU A 899 9.00 -10.23 19.35
C LEU A 899 10.19 -9.85 20.24
N PRO A 900 10.00 -9.00 21.26
CA PRO A 900 11.01 -8.92 22.32
C PRO A 900 11.15 -10.28 23.02
N ASP A 901 12.36 -10.64 23.42
CA ASP A 901 12.59 -11.81 24.27
C ASP A 901 11.81 -11.63 25.58
N LEU A 902 10.89 -12.56 25.87
CA LEU A 902 10.02 -12.46 27.03
C LEU A 902 10.80 -12.53 28.35
N ASN A 903 11.91 -13.26 28.41
CA ASN A 903 12.75 -13.31 29.61
C ASN A 903 13.42 -11.96 29.87
N GLN A 904 13.96 -11.35 28.81
CA GLN A 904 14.58 -10.04 28.89
C GLN A 904 13.54 -8.95 29.23
N LEU A 905 12.38 -9.00 28.58
CA LEU A 905 11.28 -8.06 28.79
C LEU A 905 10.78 -8.10 30.25
N LEU A 906 10.48 -9.30 30.76
CA LEU A 906 10.00 -9.47 32.14
C LEU A 906 11.09 -9.14 33.15
N GLY A 907 12.35 -9.52 32.88
CA GLY A 907 13.50 -9.22 33.75
C GLY A 907 13.73 -7.72 33.92
N ALA A 908 13.58 -6.94 32.84
CA ALA A 908 13.71 -5.50 32.92
C ALA A 908 12.46 -4.77 33.48
N CYS A 909 11.34 -5.49 33.68
CA CYS A 909 10.14 -4.96 34.35
C CYS A 909 10.08 -5.37 35.84
N GLN A 910 11.14 -5.94 36.39
CA GLN A 910 11.23 -6.25 37.82
C GLN A 910 11.41 -4.96 38.64
N PRO A 911 10.86 -4.89 39.86
CA PRO A 911 11.12 -3.77 40.74
C PRO A 911 12.59 -3.79 41.22
N GLU A 912 13.20 -2.61 41.36
CA GLU A 912 14.59 -2.47 41.83
C GLU A 912 14.80 -3.04 43.25
N THR A 913 13.75 -3.04 44.06
CA THR A 913 13.70 -3.66 45.38
C THR A 913 12.45 -4.51 45.51
N ARG A 914 12.56 -5.63 46.23
CA ARG A 914 11.44 -6.55 46.42
C ARG A 914 10.29 -5.83 47.16
N LEU A 915 9.14 -5.75 46.52
CA LEU A 915 7.97 -5.09 47.05
C LEU A 915 7.25 -6.00 48.06
N THR A 916 6.74 -5.40 49.12
CA THR A 916 5.91 -6.08 50.13
C THR A 916 4.52 -5.47 50.07
N GLY A 917 3.51 -6.29 49.77
CA GLY A 917 2.13 -5.83 49.54
C GLY A 917 1.10 -6.86 50.01
N SER A 918 -0.18 -6.49 49.94
CA SER A 918 -1.30 -7.38 50.22
C SER A 918 -1.87 -7.95 48.93
N ALA A 919 -2.25 -9.24 48.94
CA ALA A 919 -2.89 -9.88 47.79
C ALA A 919 -4.30 -9.32 47.57
N ILE A 920 -4.68 -9.12 46.31
CA ILE A 920 -6.03 -8.71 45.93
C ILE A 920 -6.96 -9.92 46.05
N ALA A 921 -8.08 -9.80 46.77
CA ALA A 921 -8.96 -10.92 47.13
C ALA A 921 -9.47 -11.75 45.93
N ALA A 922 -9.62 -11.15 44.76
CA ALA A 922 -10.06 -11.82 43.52
C ALA A 922 -8.93 -12.56 42.78
N GLU A 923 -7.66 -12.18 43.01
CA GLU A 923 -6.50 -12.68 42.26
C GLU A 923 -5.28 -12.82 43.20
N PRO A 924 -5.04 -14.00 43.81
CA PRO A 924 -4.07 -14.17 44.90
C PRO A 924 -2.60 -13.97 44.52
N GLU A 925 -2.29 -13.89 43.22
CA GLU A 925 -0.95 -13.66 42.67
C GLU A 925 -0.71 -12.18 42.29
N VAL A 926 -1.76 -11.34 42.39
CA VAL A 926 -1.66 -9.88 42.23
C VAL A 926 -1.60 -9.26 43.61
N PHE A 927 -0.54 -8.51 43.86
CA PHE A 927 -0.32 -7.80 45.12
C PHE A 927 -0.35 -6.30 44.88
N GLU A 928 -0.69 -5.55 45.91
CA GLU A 928 -0.75 -4.10 45.86
C GLU A 928 0.10 -3.49 46.98
N THR A 929 0.94 -2.52 46.63
CA THR A 929 1.74 -1.72 47.58
C THR A 929 1.47 -0.25 47.28
N GLN A 930 0.94 0.49 48.25
CA GLN A 930 0.65 1.93 48.13
C GLN A 930 -0.24 2.31 46.92
N GLY A 931 -1.12 1.42 46.45
CA GLY A 931 -1.99 1.69 45.29
C GLY A 931 -1.43 1.21 43.94
N VAL A 932 -0.19 0.72 43.91
CA VAL A 932 0.45 0.21 42.69
C VAL A 932 0.39 -1.32 42.68
N PRO A 933 -0.22 -1.94 41.65
CA PRO A 933 -0.26 -3.39 41.55
C PRO A 933 1.06 -3.96 41.02
N PHE A 934 1.47 -5.12 41.54
CA PHE A 934 2.56 -5.92 41.01
C PHE A 934 2.16 -7.40 40.99
N LEU A 935 2.72 -8.16 40.05
CA LEU A 935 2.48 -9.60 39.92
C LEU A 935 3.60 -10.38 40.61
N GLN A 936 3.22 -11.35 41.45
CA GLN A 936 4.12 -12.35 42.02
C GLN A 936 4.05 -13.62 41.17
N LEU A 937 5.08 -13.84 40.35
CA LEU A 937 5.16 -14.95 39.39
C LEU A 937 6.28 -15.91 39.83
N GLY A 938 5.93 -16.93 40.62
CA GLY A 938 6.92 -17.81 41.23
C GLY A 938 7.81 -17.04 42.22
N SER A 939 9.13 -17.09 42.03
CA SER A 939 10.10 -16.34 42.86
C SER A 939 10.27 -14.88 42.44
N GLN A 940 9.80 -14.51 41.24
CA GLN A 940 10.01 -13.20 40.63
C GLN A 940 8.83 -12.24 40.86
N GLN A 941 9.10 -10.95 40.84
CA GLN A 941 8.10 -9.88 40.90
C GLN A 941 8.16 -9.04 39.64
N VAL A 942 7.01 -8.63 39.11
CA VAL A 942 6.93 -7.82 37.89
C VAL A 942 5.98 -6.65 38.12
N ASN A 943 6.44 -5.44 37.78
CA ASN A 943 5.63 -4.23 37.87
C ASN A 943 4.54 -4.23 36.79
N VAL A 944 3.29 -4.05 37.22
CA VAL A 944 2.14 -3.94 36.33
C VAL A 944 1.31 -2.71 36.65
N ARG A 945 0.36 -2.39 35.79
CA ARG A 945 -0.70 -1.42 36.04
C ARG A 945 -2.05 -2.04 35.72
N HIS A 946 -3.10 -1.53 36.34
CA HIS A 946 -4.46 -1.96 36.03
C HIS A 946 -4.79 -1.64 34.57
N HIS A 947 -5.42 -2.61 33.89
CA HIS A 947 -6.06 -2.38 32.61
C HIS A 947 -7.53 -2.00 32.85
N PRO A 948 -8.14 -1.15 32.01
CA PRO A 948 -9.59 -0.91 32.05
C PRO A 948 -10.46 -2.16 31.86
N LEU A 949 -9.87 -3.29 31.43
CA LEU A 949 -10.55 -4.57 31.29
C LEU A 949 -10.32 -5.39 32.54
N ALA A 950 -11.39 -5.92 33.13
CA ALA A 950 -11.27 -6.82 34.26
C ALA A 950 -10.36 -8.02 33.95
N GLY A 951 -9.53 -8.43 34.93
CA GLY A 951 -8.61 -9.55 34.82
C GLY A 951 -7.44 -9.37 33.83
N HIS A 952 -7.22 -8.13 33.35
CA HIS A 952 -6.09 -7.77 32.50
C HIS A 952 -5.19 -6.76 33.20
N TYR A 953 -3.89 -6.90 32.99
CA TYR A 953 -2.86 -6.04 33.58
C TYR A 953 -1.88 -5.63 32.50
N GLN A 954 -1.50 -4.36 32.44
CA GLN A 954 -0.49 -3.91 31.49
C GLN A 954 0.89 -3.94 32.14
N LEU A 955 1.88 -4.44 31.42
CA LEU A 955 3.26 -4.48 31.88
C LEU A 955 3.84 -3.06 31.94
N ALA A 956 4.47 -2.68 33.05
CA ALA A 956 5.13 -1.39 33.20
C ALA A 956 6.52 -1.41 32.56
N ILE A 957 6.57 -1.25 31.24
CA ILE A 957 7.82 -1.25 30.46
C ILE A 957 8.59 0.07 30.70
N PRO A 958 9.86 0.03 31.18
CA PRO A 958 10.68 1.22 31.38
C PRO A 958 10.89 2.04 30.11
N GLU A 959 10.98 3.38 30.24
CA GLU A 959 11.16 4.28 29.09
C GLU A 959 12.44 3.98 28.29
N HIS A 960 13.53 3.56 28.96
CA HIS A 960 14.79 3.23 28.29
C HIS A 960 14.71 1.98 27.38
N MET A 961 13.68 1.13 27.55
CA MET A 961 13.39 0.01 26.66
C MET A 961 12.43 0.37 25.53
N GLN A 962 11.85 1.57 25.52
CA GLN A 962 11.00 2.00 24.42
C GLN A 962 11.86 2.33 23.19
N THR A 963 11.62 1.57 22.11
CA THR A 963 12.17 1.84 20.77
C THR A 963 11.49 3.04 20.10
N ASN A 964 11.98 3.47 18.94
CA ASN A 964 11.29 4.44 18.06
C ASN A 964 9.83 4.05 17.76
N VAL A 965 9.50 2.76 17.88
CA VAL A 965 8.13 2.24 17.84
C VAL A 965 7.71 1.84 19.25
N PRO A 966 6.59 2.37 19.79
CA PRO A 966 6.17 2.02 21.15
C PRO A 966 5.81 0.54 21.24
N ILE A 967 6.27 -0.13 22.30
CA ILE A 967 5.92 -1.52 22.62
C ILE A 967 5.11 -1.49 23.91
N TRP A 968 4.09 -2.33 24.00
CA TRP A 968 3.36 -2.57 25.24
C TRP A 968 2.99 -4.04 25.37
N ALA A 969 2.74 -4.50 26.58
CA ALA A 969 2.33 -5.88 26.83
C ALA A 969 1.18 -5.94 27.83
N VAL A 970 0.27 -6.89 27.59
CA VAL A 970 -0.87 -7.18 28.47
C VAL A 970 -0.74 -8.59 28.99
N LEU A 971 -0.94 -8.75 30.29
CA LEU A 971 -1.03 -10.02 30.98
C LEU A 971 -2.49 -10.30 31.32
N ARG A 972 -2.90 -11.57 31.20
CA ARG A 972 -4.17 -12.05 31.69
C ARG A 972 -4.04 -13.47 32.22
N ARG A 973 -4.98 -13.86 33.08
CA ARG A 973 -5.12 -15.25 33.50
C ARG A 973 -6.04 -16.00 32.54
N GLN A 974 -5.56 -17.12 32.00
CA GLN A 974 -6.32 -17.99 31.11
C GLN A 974 -6.02 -19.46 31.45
N GLU A 975 -7.06 -20.29 31.65
CA GLU A 975 -6.92 -21.72 31.95
C GLU A 975 -6.02 -21.99 33.18
N GLY A 976 -6.07 -21.11 34.19
CA GLY A 976 -5.28 -21.23 35.42
C GLY A 976 -3.83 -20.77 35.31
N GLN A 977 -3.36 -20.35 34.13
CA GLN A 977 -2.01 -19.86 33.90
C GLN A 977 -2.00 -18.39 33.44
N TRP A 978 -0.92 -17.67 33.75
CA TRP A 978 -0.69 -16.35 33.18
C TRP A 978 -0.22 -16.46 31.74
N ARG A 979 -0.80 -15.62 30.88
CA ARG A 979 -0.37 -15.44 29.49
C ARG A 979 -0.07 -13.98 29.23
N ILE A 980 0.92 -13.74 28.38
CA ILE A 980 1.34 -12.40 27.95
C ILE A 980 1.07 -12.19 26.48
N ARG A 981 0.60 -11.00 26.14
CA ARG A 981 0.40 -10.54 24.76
C ARG A 981 1.19 -9.26 24.55
N VAL A 982 2.20 -9.31 23.70
CA VAL A 982 3.05 -8.17 23.36
C VAL A 982 2.56 -7.53 22.08
N ARG A 983 2.50 -6.19 22.05
CA ARG A 983 1.93 -5.41 20.95
C ARG A 983 2.86 -4.28 20.50
N GLN A 984 2.64 -3.87 19.26
CA GLN A 984 3.24 -2.73 18.56
C GLN A 984 2.13 -2.02 17.78
N PRO A 985 2.27 -0.75 17.38
CA PRO A 985 1.29 -0.03 16.56
C PRO A 985 0.75 -0.88 15.41
N GLY A 986 -0.56 -1.17 15.46
CA GLY A 986 -1.28 -1.97 14.46
C GLY A 986 -0.95 -3.48 14.45
N ARG A 987 -0.35 -4.02 15.52
CA ARG A 987 0.16 -5.40 15.57
C ARG A 987 0.10 -6.01 16.97
N SER A 988 -0.13 -7.32 17.04
CA SER A 988 -0.11 -8.06 18.32
C SER A 988 0.47 -9.46 18.16
N SER A 989 1.14 -9.96 19.19
CA SER A 989 1.40 -11.39 19.35
C SER A 989 0.10 -12.14 19.67
N ASP A 990 0.16 -13.47 19.57
CA ASP A 990 -0.78 -14.35 20.27
C ASP A 990 -0.63 -14.23 21.79
N TRP A 991 -1.54 -14.85 22.54
CA TRP A 991 -1.38 -15.04 23.97
C TRP A 991 -0.30 -16.10 24.22
N LEU A 992 0.89 -15.64 24.59
CA LEU A 992 2.07 -16.47 24.82
C LEU A 992 2.10 -16.96 26.26
N THR A 993 2.57 -18.19 26.46
CA THR A 993 2.91 -18.71 27.79
C THR A 993 4.09 -17.93 28.35
N LEU A 994 4.06 -17.66 29.66
CA LEU A 994 5.22 -17.08 30.32
C LEU A 994 6.40 -18.07 30.31
N PRO A 995 7.66 -17.58 30.30
CA PRO A 995 8.83 -18.43 30.46
C PRO A 995 8.77 -19.24 31.77
N ALA A 996 9.49 -20.37 31.81
CA ALA A 996 9.46 -21.30 32.94
C ALA A 996 9.71 -20.62 34.29
N ASP A 997 10.66 -19.69 34.35
CA ASP A 997 11.06 -18.95 35.55
C ASP A 997 9.96 -18.02 36.09
N TYR A 998 8.95 -17.70 35.27
CA TYR A 998 7.80 -16.86 35.59
C TYR A 998 6.48 -17.64 35.59
N SER A 999 6.54 -18.96 35.45
CA SER A 999 5.36 -19.84 35.47
C SER A 999 5.21 -20.50 36.85
N ALA A 1000 3.97 -20.70 37.30
CA ALA A 1000 3.74 -21.45 38.53
C ALA A 1000 4.22 -22.90 38.35
N SER A 1001 5.09 -23.36 39.25
CA SER A 1001 5.51 -24.77 39.31
C SER A 1001 4.32 -25.64 39.70
N LEU A 1002 3.55 -26.07 38.70
CA LEU A 1002 2.60 -27.16 38.87
C LEU A 1002 3.45 -28.42 38.97
N GLY A 1003 3.73 -28.84 40.21
CA GLY A 1003 4.44 -30.08 40.49
C GLY A 1003 3.95 -31.21 39.59
N SER A 1004 4.89 -31.95 39.02
CA SER A 1004 4.64 -32.98 38.01
C SER A 1004 3.70 -34.08 38.55
N SER A 1005 2.39 -33.92 38.35
CA SER A 1005 1.44 -35.03 38.44
C SER A 1005 1.42 -35.81 37.12
N ARG A 1006 2.59 -36.32 36.71
CA ARG A 1006 2.63 -37.55 35.90
C ARG A 1006 2.62 -38.73 36.88
N SER A 1007 1.45 -39.09 37.39
CA SER A 1007 1.25 -40.46 37.86
C SER A 1007 0.97 -41.33 36.62
N SER A 1008 1.83 -42.30 36.41
CA SER A 1008 1.71 -43.39 35.45
C SER A 1008 0.29 -43.97 35.34
N ARG A 1009 -0.29 -43.95 34.14
CA ARG A 1009 -0.86 -45.11 33.44
C ARG A 1009 -1.27 -44.75 32.02
#